data_AF-A0A3B8ZAD0-F1
#
_entry.id   AF-A0A3B8ZAD0-F1
#
_cell.length_a   1.000
_cell.length_b   1.000
_cell.length_c   1.000
_cell.angle_alpha   90.00
_cell.angle_beta   90.00
_cell.angle_gamma   90.00
#
_symmetry.space_group_name_H-M   'P 1'
#
loop_
_entity.id
_entity.type
_entity.pdbx_description
1 polymer ?
#
loop_
_entity_poly.entity_id
_entity_poly.type
_entity_poly.pdbx_seq_one_letter_code
_entity_poly.pdbx_strand_id
1 'polypeptide(L)'
;MASGDNAAVALLVRLADWQGAASEPGFQRHAEEFISALDAYLEKSAVPVILILCPSASPASTSPADDSIVKALNRTESWLAAQIAQRPHVHWIDHHQIATLYPLEEIEDGVALRVAHIPYLPDYFVALGSIISRRLHLLMRPPVKVLVMDCDNTLWDGVCGESAPDQMQVSVERTYLQQRLLQLRASGMLICLCSKNHEDDVWAVFDQNAKMLLKRSDITACRINWQNKSTNLKSLATELSLGLDSFVFVDDNPVECAEVREQCPQVLVLELPHQGCQSYVDHAWVLDQPKAGKEDRLRAEYYQAQSKRETVRQSVKTLEEFLAGLELQVDIAPAKEDDWKRIAQLTQRTNQLNFTTLRRTASEIRALLGDGRHRCWSVRAQDKFGDFGLVGTLIVQTQATCWQVDTFLLSCRALGRRIEIQMLDHLIAQAQECGVDHLEIRFTPTAKNEPARNLFQEFSSGKYHVLPDESHAPMWIARHCLSQWRSNSHHVASNESGLSKPDSNSAPASLSFARIPAYSSEMIDGIARLAGDLQAIARLITPAALARPEIGEPFVAPHAPLEIQIAEICRSVLNVERLGLEDPLKSMGITSLGVVQVLSRIRQETGTELSITELFALPTVSAICRRIQDGSWGWRLDQPNAVSRNRSNSLYSKDQSHKIAVIGLAGRFPGAPDIATFWSNLTQGVCSITDIPDQELNLPLDSPLRSHPNLVKRAASLANVDLFDAKFFGIFPKEAQVMDPQHRILIECCWHALEDAGYNPDAMSVPVGLFAGCYMDTYVLASLLSNPALIHSLANSFHGGDLHCELGNDKDYLATRVSYLLNLRGPAMTIQTACSTSLVAIAQACQSLVNGQCDMALAGGVTLKLPQNRGYLYADGGMVSPDGTVRTFDAKARGTVFGEGAGVVALKRLDDALADGDDVYAVISGWGLNNDGRAKMGYTAPSVEGQCGAILAAHTMANVSADSINYVEAHGTGTALGDPIEIDSLTRAFRQTTDKRQFCAIGSLKTNIGHLDVAA
;
A
#
# COMPACT_ATOMS: atom_id res chain seq x y z
N MET A 1 11.74 -11.01 -7.26
CA MET A 1 12.68 -10.02 -7.82
C MET A 1 11.97 -9.29 -8.93
N ALA A 2 11.24 -8.22 -8.60
CA ALA A 2 10.65 -7.33 -9.60
C ALA A 2 11.73 -6.33 -10.06
N SER A 3 11.75 -5.99 -11.34
CA SER A 3 12.67 -5.04 -11.98
C SER A 3 12.73 -3.71 -11.21
N GLY A 4 13.85 -3.47 -10.52
CA GLY A 4 14.05 -2.40 -9.54
C GLY A 4 14.43 -1.03 -10.10
N ASP A 5 13.78 -0.57 -11.18
CA ASP A 5 14.15 0.71 -11.81
C ASP A 5 13.34 1.92 -11.30
N ASN A 6 12.35 1.74 -10.40
CA ASN A 6 11.50 2.81 -9.85
C ASN A 6 11.23 2.65 -8.34
N ALA A 7 12.25 2.36 -7.54
CA ALA A 7 12.10 2.25 -6.09
C ALA A 7 13.13 3.12 -5.38
N ALA A 8 12.80 3.58 -4.18
CA ALA A 8 13.72 4.18 -3.21
C ALA A 8 13.36 3.63 -1.83
N VAL A 9 14.36 3.40 -0.99
CA VAL A 9 14.15 2.91 0.38
C VAL A 9 14.29 4.09 1.34
N ALA A 10 13.27 4.37 2.15
CA ALA A 10 13.37 5.34 3.24
C ALA A 10 13.58 4.59 4.57
N LEU A 11 14.68 4.87 5.26
CA LEU A 11 15.03 4.33 6.57
C LEU A 11 14.93 5.45 7.61
N LEU A 12 13.99 5.33 8.55
CA LEU A 12 13.88 6.24 9.68
C LEU A 12 14.53 5.57 10.88
N VAL A 13 15.55 6.20 11.45
CA VAL A 13 16.35 5.64 12.54
C VAL A 13 16.27 6.57 13.73
N ARG A 14 15.73 6.06 14.83
CA ARG A 14 15.74 6.70 16.13
C ARG A 14 16.57 5.85 17.09
N LEU A 15 17.69 6.38 17.58
CA LEU A 15 18.62 5.61 18.41
C LEU A 15 18.02 5.25 19.78
N ALA A 16 17.07 6.05 20.28
CA ALA A 16 16.34 5.75 21.51
C ALA A 16 15.59 4.40 21.46
N ASP A 17 15.23 3.92 20.27
CA ASP A 17 14.50 2.65 20.11
C ASP A 17 15.44 1.42 20.14
N TRP A 18 16.76 1.63 20.15
CA TRP A 18 17.77 0.54 20.21
C TRP A 18 18.06 0.06 21.64
N GLN A 19 17.15 0.37 22.59
CA GLN A 19 17.25 0.21 24.04
C GLN A 19 17.29 -1.23 24.59
N GLY A 20 17.64 -2.23 23.78
CA GLY A 20 17.89 -3.60 24.26
C GLY A 20 19.08 -3.72 25.23
N ALA A 21 19.92 -2.69 25.37
CA ALA A 21 21.06 -2.68 26.29
C ALA A 21 21.34 -1.26 26.82
N ALA A 22 20.92 -0.98 28.06
CA ALA A 22 21.12 0.31 28.75
C ALA A 22 22.60 0.54 29.16
N SER A 23 23.52 0.71 28.20
CA SER A 23 24.88 1.18 28.45
C SER A 23 25.50 1.83 27.19
N GLU A 24 26.37 2.83 27.38
CA GLU A 24 27.08 3.55 26.29
C GLU A 24 27.75 2.61 25.24
N PRO A 25 28.39 1.48 25.61
CA PRO A 25 28.98 0.55 24.63
C PRO A 25 27.96 -0.14 23.72
N GLY A 26 26.69 -0.26 24.15
CA GLY A 26 25.63 -0.94 23.40
C GLY A 26 25.18 -0.15 22.18
N PHE A 27 24.97 1.17 22.33
CA PHE A 27 24.54 2.03 21.22
C PHE A 27 25.60 2.11 20.11
N GLN A 28 26.88 2.26 20.49
CA GLN A 28 27.98 2.32 19.53
C GLN A 28 28.11 1.00 18.74
N ARG A 29 27.98 -0.15 19.41
CA ARG A 29 28.02 -1.46 18.76
C ARG A 29 26.88 -1.65 17.76
N HIS A 30 25.64 -1.31 18.15
CA HIS A 30 24.49 -1.39 17.24
C HIS A 30 24.64 -0.42 16.05
N ALA A 31 25.25 0.75 16.26
CA ALA A 31 25.53 1.69 15.17
C ALA A 31 26.56 1.11 14.18
N GLU A 32 27.60 0.43 14.67
CA GLU A 32 28.59 -0.28 13.83
C GLU A 32 27.96 -1.44 13.05
N GLU A 33 27.11 -2.24 13.69
CA GLU A 33 26.37 -3.34 13.05
C GLU A 33 25.39 -2.82 11.99
N PHE A 34 24.68 -1.73 12.28
CA PHE A 34 23.79 -1.05 11.33
C PHE A 34 24.55 -0.57 10.09
N ILE A 35 25.72 0.04 10.27
CA ILE A 35 26.58 0.49 9.16
C ILE A 35 27.06 -0.69 8.32
N SER A 36 27.48 -1.79 8.95
CA SER A 36 27.89 -3.02 8.26
C SER A 36 26.75 -3.61 7.42
N ALA A 37 25.53 -3.64 7.97
CA ALA A 37 24.34 -4.09 7.25
C ALA A 37 23.97 -3.17 6.07
N LEU A 38 24.09 -1.85 6.27
CA LEU A 38 23.86 -0.86 5.22
C LEU A 38 24.86 -1.04 4.07
N ASP A 39 26.14 -1.25 4.36
CA ASP A 39 27.16 -1.50 3.33
C ASP A 39 26.88 -2.78 2.55
N ALA A 40 26.54 -3.88 3.25
CA ALA A 40 26.19 -5.14 2.61
C ALA A 40 24.95 -5.03 1.70
N TYR A 41 24.00 -4.14 2.03
CA TYR A 41 22.86 -3.83 1.17
C TYR A 41 23.27 -3.04 -0.06
N LEU A 42 24.08 -1.98 0.11
CA LEU A 42 24.55 -1.12 -0.98
C LEU A 42 25.44 -1.86 -1.99
N GLU A 43 26.13 -2.93 -1.58
CA GLU A 43 26.89 -3.79 -2.49
C GLU A 43 25.99 -4.61 -3.45
N LYS A 44 24.76 -4.91 -3.04
CA LYS A 44 23.84 -5.82 -3.75
C LYS A 44 22.71 -5.10 -4.47
N SER A 45 22.41 -3.86 -4.10
CA SER A 45 21.26 -3.10 -4.57
C SER A 45 21.67 -1.79 -5.22
N ALA A 46 21.12 -1.50 -6.40
CA ALA A 46 21.23 -0.20 -7.06
C ALA A 46 20.13 0.79 -6.63
N VAL A 47 19.21 0.37 -5.74
CA VAL A 47 18.09 1.19 -5.25
C VAL A 47 18.62 2.28 -4.32
N PRO A 48 18.30 3.57 -4.55
CA PRO A 48 18.75 4.66 -3.69
C PRO A 48 18.13 4.55 -2.28
N VAL A 49 18.94 4.84 -1.27
CA VAL A 49 18.53 4.83 0.14
C VAL A 49 18.44 6.27 0.65
N ILE A 50 17.28 6.65 1.18
CA ILE A 50 17.06 7.85 1.98
C ILE A 50 17.14 7.44 3.45
N LEU A 51 18.03 8.03 4.23
CA LEU A 51 18.20 7.70 5.64
C LEU A 51 17.93 8.92 6.49
N ILE A 52 17.00 8.84 7.42
CA ILE A 52 16.62 9.94 8.30
C ILE A 52 17.00 9.56 9.72
N LEU A 53 17.91 10.34 10.31
CA LEU A 53 18.24 10.26 11.72
C LEU A 53 17.25 11.12 12.51
N CYS A 54 16.29 10.44 13.13
CA CYS A 54 15.24 11.06 13.92
C CYS A 54 15.77 11.38 15.33
N PRO A 55 15.36 12.50 15.94
CA PRO A 55 15.89 12.96 17.22
C PRO A 55 15.52 11.98 18.35
N SER A 56 16.51 11.65 19.17
CA SER A 56 16.35 10.63 20.21
C SER A 56 16.01 11.20 21.61
N ALA A 57 16.20 12.50 21.88
CA ALA A 57 15.89 13.12 23.17
C ALA A 57 15.70 14.66 23.10
N SER A 58 14.75 15.20 23.87
CA SER A 58 14.65 16.63 24.23
C SER A 58 15.45 16.97 25.52
N PRO A 59 16.00 18.19 25.67
CA PRO A 59 16.72 18.64 26.87
C PRO A 59 15.92 18.66 28.19
N ALA A 60 14.64 18.27 28.17
CA ALA A 60 13.69 18.49 29.27
C ALA A 60 13.65 17.38 30.35
N SER A 61 14.51 16.35 30.33
CA SER A 61 14.58 15.36 31.42
C SER A 61 15.56 15.76 32.53
N THR A 62 15.01 16.12 33.70
CA THR A 62 15.72 16.62 34.87
C THR A 62 16.21 15.50 35.82
N SER A 63 16.93 14.50 35.31
CA SER A 63 17.62 13.48 36.15
C SER A 63 19.10 13.32 35.73
N PRO A 64 20.05 13.29 36.67
CA PRO A 64 21.48 13.12 36.36
C PRO A 64 21.85 11.75 35.74
N ALA A 65 20.99 10.73 35.86
CA ALA A 65 21.17 9.45 35.17
C ALA A 65 20.84 9.54 33.67
N ASP A 66 19.83 10.35 33.31
CA ASP A 66 19.37 10.55 31.94
C ASP A 66 20.37 11.37 31.12
N ASP A 67 21.08 12.31 31.75
CA ASP A 67 22.11 13.14 31.09
C ASP A 67 23.26 12.30 30.51
N SER A 68 23.63 11.19 31.15
CA SER A 68 24.67 10.28 30.65
C SER A 68 24.25 9.53 29.37
N ILE A 69 22.99 9.10 29.32
CA ILE A 69 22.39 8.39 28.19
C ILE A 69 22.15 9.35 27.03
N VAL A 70 21.64 10.56 27.29
CA VAL A 70 21.47 11.60 26.29
C VAL A 70 22.80 11.99 25.66
N LYS A 71 23.86 12.15 26.47
CA LYS A 71 25.22 12.38 25.95
C LYS A 71 25.77 11.21 25.13
N ALA A 72 25.44 9.97 25.48
CA ALA A 72 25.83 8.79 24.70
C ALA A 72 25.08 8.72 23.36
N LEU A 73 23.77 9.00 23.37
CA LEU A 73 22.93 9.08 22.17
C LEU A 73 23.45 10.17 21.22
N ASN A 74 23.65 11.40 21.70
CA ASN A 74 24.16 12.51 20.87
C ASN A 74 25.55 12.22 20.27
N ARG A 75 26.44 11.57 21.04
CA ARG A 75 27.76 11.12 20.53
C ARG A 75 27.62 10.06 19.45
N THR A 76 26.72 9.09 19.66
CA THR A 76 26.47 8.01 18.69
C THR A 76 25.78 8.55 17.43
N GLU A 77 24.81 9.47 17.54
CA GLU A 77 24.18 10.15 16.40
C GLU A 77 25.21 10.91 15.57
N SER A 78 26.09 11.67 16.23
CA SER A 78 27.16 12.41 15.57
C SER A 78 28.14 11.48 14.84
N TRP A 79 28.51 10.36 15.48
CA TRP A 79 29.37 9.35 14.86
C TRP A 79 28.68 8.69 13.65
N LEU A 80 27.41 8.29 13.81
CA LEU A 80 26.64 7.63 12.78
C LEU A 80 26.43 8.56 11.56
N ALA A 81 26.11 9.84 11.80
CA ALA A 81 26.03 10.87 10.77
C ALA A 81 27.37 11.01 10.01
N ALA A 82 28.51 11.04 10.72
CA ALA A 82 29.83 11.12 10.12
C ALA A 82 30.17 9.87 9.28
N GLN A 83 29.73 8.68 9.70
CA GLN A 83 29.88 7.45 8.92
C GLN A 83 28.99 7.48 7.67
N ILE A 84 27.69 7.79 7.80
CA ILE A 84 26.76 7.82 6.67
C ILE A 84 27.23 8.86 5.63
N ALA A 85 27.77 9.99 6.06
CA ALA A 85 28.28 11.03 5.17
C ALA A 85 29.40 10.56 4.23
N GLN A 86 30.13 9.49 4.57
CA GLN A 86 31.17 8.91 3.72
C GLN A 86 30.60 8.05 2.56
N ARG A 87 29.30 7.79 2.55
CA ARG A 87 28.61 6.91 1.60
C ARG A 87 27.84 7.74 0.55
N PRO A 88 28.36 7.89 -0.68
CA PRO A 88 27.77 8.78 -1.68
C PRO A 88 26.42 8.30 -2.24
N HIS A 89 26.05 7.03 -2.01
CA HIS A 89 24.79 6.42 -2.46
C HIS A 89 23.66 6.48 -1.42
N VAL A 90 23.94 7.05 -0.25
CA VAL A 90 22.95 7.23 0.83
C VAL A 90 22.59 8.71 0.95
N HIS A 91 21.34 9.03 0.72
CA HIS A 91 20.77 10.36 0.89
C HIS A 91 20.32 10.53 2.34
N TRP A 92 21.18 11.06 3.18
CA TRP A 92 20.86 11.17 4.60
C TRP A 92 20.40 12.57 5.03
N ILE A 93 19.55 12.61 6.05
CA ILE A 93 19.02 13.80 6.69
C ILE A 93 19.07 13.62 8.20
N ASP A 94 19.52 14.63 8.94
CA ASP A 94 19.34 14.70 10.39
C ASP A 94 18.25 15.70 10.80
N HIS A 95 17.87 15.64 12.07
CA HIS A 95 16.88 16.53 12.64
C HIS A 95 17.25 18.01 12.56
N HIS A 96 18.54 18.38 12.54
CA HIS A 96 18.98 19.78 12.40
C HIS A 96 18.64 20.33 11.01
N GLN A 97 18.81 19.52 9.98
CA GLN A 97 18.41 19.86 8.62
C GLN A 97 16.89 19.98 8.48
N ILE A 98 16.12 19.18 9.23
CA ILE A 98 14.66 19.34 9.32
C ILE A 98 14.31 20.66 9.99
N ALA A 99 14.90 20.96 11.15
CA ALA A 99 14.65 22.17 11.92
C ALA A 99 15.02 23.47 11.18
N THR A 100 15.94 23.40 10.21
CA THR A 100 16.30 24.55 9.37
C THR A 100 15.18 24.94 8.42
N LEU A 101 14.46 23.96 7.86
CA LEU A 101 13.30 24.20 6.97
C LEU A 101 12.02 24.40 7.77
N TYR A 102 11.89 23.70 8.89
CA TYR A 102 10.70 23.62 9.72
C TYR A 102 11.06 23.91 11.18
N PRO A 103 11.19 25.19 11.57
CA PRO A 103 11.49 25.56 12.94
C PRO A 103 10.28 25.27 13.84
N LEU A 104 10.40 24.23 14.67
CA LEU A 104 9.40 23.84 15.65
C LEU A 104 9.97 24.07 17.06
N GLU A 105 9.19 24.74 17.93
CA GLU A 105 9.60 25.01 19.32
C GLU A 105 9.58 23.74 20.18
N GLU A 106 8.61 22.86 19.94
CA GLU A 106 8.44 21.57 20.62
C GLU A 106 8.25 20.46 19.58
N ILE A 107 8.95 19.34 19.77
CA ILE A 107 8.99 18.22 18.81
C ILE A 107 8.55 16.88 19.40
N GLU A 108 8.67 16.69 20.72
CA GLU A 108 8.41 15.41 21.39
C GLU A 108 7.06 15.40 22.10
N ASP A 109 6.36 14.27 22.05
CA ASP A 109 5.19 14.02 22.88
C ASP A 109 5.57 13.03 23.99
N GLY A 110 6.04 13.55 25.13
CA GLY A 110 6.49 12.73 26.24
C GLY A 110 5.40 11.84 26.86
N VAL A 111 4.11 12.18 26.69
CA VAL A 111 2.99 11.38 27.21
C VAL A 111 2.68 10.25 26.22
N ALA A 112 2.50 10.56 24.94
CA ALA A 112 2.23 9.55 23.92
C ALA A 112 3.39 8.57 23.74
N LEU A 113 4.64 9.02 23.97
CA LEU A 113 5.81 8.15 23.98
C LEU A 113 5.76 7.13 25.12
N ARG A 114 5.37 7.54 26.33
CA ARG A 114 5.27 6.63 27.49
C ARG A 114 4.09 5.67 27.39
N VAL A 115 2.96 6.14 26.85
CA VAL A 115 1.70 5.38 26.83
C VAL A 115 1.58 4.48 25.60
N ALA A 116 2.10 4.91 24.46
CA ALA A 116 1.88 4.24 23.17
C ALA A 116 3.13 4.18 22.27
N HIS A 117 4.32 4.50 22.77
CA HIS A 117 5.57 4.53 22.00
C HIS A 117 5.53 5.48 20.79
N ILE A 118 4.76 6.57 20.87
CA ILE A 118 4.67 7.58 19.80
C ILE A 118 5.58 8.76 20.16
N PRO A 119 6.68 8.98 19.43
CA PRO A 119 7.75 9.85 19.91
C PRO A 119 7.54 11.34 19.73
N TYR A 120 6.78 11.75 18.71
CA TYR A 120 6.77 13.15 18.25
C TYR A 120 5.37 13.75 18.20
N LEU A 121 5.32 15.09 18.25
CA LEU A 121 4.09 15.84 18.02
C LEU A 121 3.65 15.75 16.54
N PRO A 122 2.34 15.91 16.24
CA PRO A 122 1.83 15.84 14.87
C PRO A 122 2.57 16.74 13.87
N ASP A 123 2.88 17.98 14.26
CA ASP A 123 3.57 18.94 13.38
C ASP A 123 4.96 18.45 12.96
N TYR A 124 5.66 17.74 13.84
CA TYR A 124 6.96 17.14 13.52
C TYR A 124 6.80 15.97 12.53
N PHE A 125 5.74 15.16 12.66
CA PHE A 125 5.44 14.12 11.65
C PHE A 125 5.12 14.73 10.28
N VAL A 126 4.40 15.86 10.24
CA VAL A 126 4.12 16.59 8.99
C VAL A 126 5.42 17.11 8.37
N ALA A 127 6.31 17.69 9.17
CA ALA A 127 7.64 18.13 8.71
C ALA A 127 8.46 16.97 8.15
N LEU A 128 8.47 15.84 8.85
CA LEU A 128 9.22 14.65 8.48
C LEU A 128 8.69 14.03 7.18
N GLY A 129 7.37 13.90 7.05
CA GLY A 129 6.70 13.44 5.82
C GLY A 129 6.94 14.39 4.63
N SER A 130 6.94 15.70 4.86
CA SER A 130 7.23 16.71 3.85
C SER A 130 8.65 16.56 3.31
N ILE A 131 9.63 16.33 4.19
CA ILE A 131 11.03 16.13 3.80
C ILE A 131 11.26 14.81 3.06
N ILE A 132 10.65 13.72 3.50
CA ILE A 132 10.72 12.43 2.79
C ILE A 132 10.21 12.61 1.36
N SER A 133 9.03 13.23 1.21
CA SER A 133 8.40 13.48 -0.09
C SER A 133 9.30 14.35 -0.98
N ARG A 134 9.88 15.41 -0.40
CA ARG A 134 10.81 16.32 -1.08
C ARG A 134 12.08 15.60 -1.57
N ARG A 135 12.64 14.67 -0.78
CA ARG A 135 13.82 13.87 -1.19
C ARG A 135 13.51 12.81 -2.21
N LEU A 136 12.42 12.07 -2.04
CA LEU A 136 11.95 11.10 -3.04
C LEU A 136 11.75 11.80 -4.38
N HIS A 137 11.12 12.98 -4.36
CA HIS A 137 10.93 13.75 -5.58
C HIS A 137 12.25 14.16 -6.24
N LEU A 138 13.26 14.58 -5.47
CA LEU A 138 14.58 14.93 -5.98
C LEU A 138 15.31 13.73 -6.64
N LEU A 139 15.12 12.52 -6.14
CA LEU A 139 15.74 11.31 -6.71
C LEU A 139 15.07 10.83 -7.99
N MET A 140 13.77 11.04 -8.11
CA MET A 140 12.95 10.50 -9.19
C MET A 140 12.84 11.44 -10.41
N ARG A 141 13.47 12.62 -10.38
CA ARG A 141 13.31 13.67 -11.40
C ARG A 141 14.60 13.98 -12.17
N PRO A 142 14.51 14.41 -13.45
CA PRO A 142 15.65 14.99 -14.15
C PRO A 142 16.03 16.35 -13.53
N PRO A 143 17.33 16.65 -13.34
CA PRO A 143 17.77 17.89 -12.70
C PRO A 143 17.62 19.12 -13.62
N VAL A 144 17.13 20.22 -13.05
CA VAL A 144 17.21 21.57 -13.64
C VAL A 144 18.67 21.99 -13.77
N LYS A 145 19.01 22.71 -14.85
CA LYS A 145 20.40 23.06 -15.19
C LYS A 145 20.66 24.55 -15.26
N VAL A 146 19.64 25.35 -15.59
CA VAL A 146 19.79 26.80 -15.82
C VAL A 146 18.75 27.55 -15.00
N LEU A 147 19.23 28.57 -14.29
CA LEU A 147 18.37 29.56 -13.65
C LEU A 147 18.60 30.91 -14.32
N VAL A 148 17.51 31.52 -14.75
CA VAL A 148 17.52 32.81 -15.43
C VAL A 148 16.81 33.81 -14.53
N MET A 149 17.52 34.88 -14.17
CA MET A 149 17.02 35.91 -13.27
C MET A 149 16.67 37.19 -14.05
N ASP A 150 15.57 37.83 -13.70
CA ASP A 150 15.45 39.28 -13.89
C ASP A 150 16.40 40.03 -12.92
N CYS A 151 16.57 41.33 -13.15
CA CYS A 151 17.48 42.18 -12.38
C CYS A 151 16.74 43.13 -11.44
N ASP A 152 15.89 44.00 -11.98
CA ASP A 152 15.23 45.06 -11.21
C ASP A 152 14.13 44.47 -10.34
N ASN A 153 14.05 44.92 -9.08
CA ASN A 153 13.14 44.37 -8.05
C ASN A 153 13.30 42.86 -7.75
N THR A 154 14.13 42.14 -8.50
CA THR A 154 14.44 40.72 -8.35
C THR A 154 15.80 40.46 -7.70
N LEU A 155 16.90 41.06 -8.20
CA LEU A 155 18.25 40.92 -7.62
C LEU A 155 18.61 42.05 -6.65
N TRP A 156 18.01 43.22 -6.84
CA TRP A 156 18.08 44.40 -5.98
C TRP A 156 16.71 45.06 -5.93
N ASP A 157 16.55 46.07 -5.07
CA ASP A 157 15.32 46.83 -4.95
C ASP A 157 15.41 48.12 -5.79
N GLY A 158 14.43 48.35 -6.67
CA GLY A 158 14.39 49.51 -7.57
C GLY A 158 14.76 49.20 -9.03
N VAL A 159 14.69 50.24 -9.88
CA VAL A 159 14.88 50.18 -11.34
C VAL A 159 16.18 50.85 -11.76
N CYS A 160 17.06 50.12 -12.46
CA CYS A 160 18.33 50.66 -12.94
C CYS A 160 18.14 51.82 -13.93
N GLY A 161 18.94 52.87 -13.77
CA GLY A 161 18.78 54.14 -14.52
C GLY A 161 17.95 55.22 -13.80
N GLU A 162 17.11 54.86 -12.82
CA GLU A 162 16.37 55.84 -12.00
C GLU A 162 17.11 56.24 -10.72
N SER A 163 17.99 55.37 -10.22
CA SER A 163 18.85 55.60 -9.05
C SER A 163 20.31 55.41 -9.41
N ALA A 164 21.21 56.11 -8.70
CA ALA A 164 22.65 55.96 -8.92
C ALA A 164 23.10 54.51 -8.62
N PRO A 165 23.96 53.90 -9.47
CA PRO A 165 24.34 52.49 -9.33
C PRO A 165 24.93 52.09 -7.97
N ASP A 166 25.67 52.99 -7.32
CA ASP A 166 26.28 52.81 -5.99
C ASP A 166 25.26 52.95 -4.83
N GLN A 167 24.09 53.54 -5.10
CA GLN A 167 23.03 53.78 -4.12
C GLN A 167 21.87 52.77 -4.21
N MET A 168 21.91 51.85 -5.18
CA MET A 168 20.91 50.80 -5.31
C MET A 168 20.80 49.97 -4.02
N GLN A 169 19.57 49.80 -3.54
CA GLN A 169 19.33 49.07 -2.30
C GLN A 169 19.33 47.57 -2.58
N VAL A 170 20.03 46.82 -1.72
CA VAL A 170 19.99 45.36 -1.70
C VAL A 170 19.48 44.97 -0.31
N SER A 171 18.19 44.70 -0.20
CA SER A 171 17.57 44.26 1.05
C SER A 171 18.12 42.92 1.54
N VAL A 172 17.74 42.55 2.77
CA VAL A 172 18.13 41.27 3.39
C VAL A 172 17.63 40.09 2.55
N GLU A 173 16.41 40.16 2.03
CA GLU A 173 15.84 39.11 1.18
C GLU A 173 16.61 38.96 -0.16
N ARG A 174 16.98 40.09 -0.78
CA ARG A 174 17.75 40.09 -2.04
C ARG A 174 19.18 39.60 -1.82
N THR A 175 19.78 39.97 -0.69
CA THR A 175 21.08 39.45 -0.25
C THR A 175 21.02 37.93 -0.06
N TYR A 176 19.96 37.40 0.57
CA TYR A 176 19.75 35.97 0.74
C TYR A 176 19.63 35.24 -0.60
N LEU A 177 18.81 35.78 -1.52
CA LEU A 177 18.66 35.23 -2.86
C LEU A 177 20.01 35.14 -3.58
N GLN A 178 20.82 36.20 -3.55
CA GLN A 178 22.16 36.19 -4.16
C GLN A 178 23.09 35.14 -3.52
N GLN A 179 23.04 34.94 -2.20
CA GLN A 179 23.79 33.85 -1.53
C GLN A 179 23.33 32.47 -2.00
N ARG A 180 22.02 32.26 -2.15
CA ARG A 180 21.46 31.00 -2.67
C ARG A 180 21.87 30.75 -4.12
N LEU A 181 21.89 31.79 -4.96
CA LEU A 181 22.37 31.71 -6.34
C LEU A 181 23.83 31.26 -6.43
N LEU A 182 24.70 31.83 -5.57
CA LEU A 182 26.10 31.42 -5.48
C LEU A 182 26.27 29.96 -5.01
N GLN A 183 25.47 29.52 -4.05
CA GLN A 183 25.46 28.13 -3.58
C GLN A 183 25.02 27.16 -4.69
N LEU A 184 23.98 27.50 -5.44
CA LEU A 184 23.50 26.67 -6.55
C LEU A 184 24.47 26.68 -7.74
N ARG A 185 25.17 27.79 -7.98
CA ARG A 185 26.27 27.82 -8.95
C ARG A 185 27.41 26.89 -8.55
N ALA A 186 27.80 26.89 -7.28
CA ALA A 186 28.84 26.00 -6.76
C ALA A 186 28.45 24.51 -6.86
N SER A 187 27.15 24.19 -6.93
CA SER A 187 26.66 22.83 -7.18
C SER A 187 26.54 22.46 -8.67
N GLY A 188 26.86 23.38 -9.58
CA GLY A 188 26.92 23.13 -11.03
C GLY A 188 25.76 23.71 -11.85
N MET A 189 24.93 24.57 -11.26
CA MET A 189 23.85 25.26 -11.97
C MET A 189 24.38 26.49 -12.73
N LEU A 190 23.86 26.74 -13.93
CA LEU A 190 24.20 27.92 -14.71
C LEU A 190 23.29 29.08 -14.31
N ILE A 191 23.88 30.23 -14.00
CA ILE A 191 23.15 31.47 -13.68
C ILE A 191 23.18 32.37 -14.91
N CYS A 192 22.01 32.78 -15.41
CA CYS A 192 21.87 33.69 -16.54
C CYS A 192 21.01 34.90 -16.18
N LEU A 193 21.14 35.99 -16.93
CA LEU A 193 20.29 37.18 -16.78
C LEU A 193 19.36 37.36 -17.98
N CYS A 194 18.10 37.68 -17.74
CA CYS A 194 17.13 38.06 -18.76
C CYS A 194 16.33 39.25 -18.24
N SER A 195 16.79 40.47 -18.56
CA SER A 195 16.23 41.70 -18.01
C SER A 195 15.91 42.74 -19.08
N LYS A 196 14.81 43.48 -18.89
CA LYS A 196 14.36 44.53 -19.82
C LYS A 196 14.97 45.86 -19.42
N ASN A 197 16.24 46.03 -19.76
CA ASN A 197 17.05 47.15 -19.31
C ASN A 197 18.12 47.55 -20.32
N HIS A 198 18.78 48.69 -20.05
CA HIS A 198 20.04 49.04 -20.70
C HIS A 198 21.19 48.23 -20.09
N GLU A 199 21.94 47.54 -20.95
CA GLU A 199 23.00 46.63 -20.51
C GLU A 199 24.09 47.33 -19.69
N ASP A 200 24.50 48.54 -20.10
CA ASP A 200 25.54 49.30 -19.40
C ASP A 200 25.12 49.70 -17.98
N ASP A 201 23.84 50.04 -17.78
CA ASP A 201 23.29 50.44 -16.47
C ASP A 201 23.23 49.25 -15.51
N VAL A 202 22.83 48.08 -16.01
CA VAL A 202 22.85 46.83 -15.23
C VAL A 202 24.28 46.48 -14.80
N TRP A 203 25.24 46.53 -15.71
CA TRP A 203 26.64 46.23 -15.35
C TRP A 203 27.24 47.29 -14.41
N ALA A 204 26.84 48.56 -14.53
CA ALA A 204 27.24 49.59 -13.58
C ALA A 204 26.79 49.27 -12.15
N VAL A 205 25.58 48.70 -11.95
CA VAL A 205 25.12 48.24 -10.62
C VAL A 205 25.98 47.08 -10.11
N PHE A 206 26.29 46.08 -10.95
CA PHE A 206 27.15 44.95 -10.56
C PHE A 206 28.57 45.36 -10.15
N ASP A 207 29.14 46.35 -10.86
CA ASP A 207 30.53 46.76 -10.67
C ASP A 207 30.71 47.83 -9.58
N GLN A 208 29.74 48.75 -9.42
CA GLN A 208 29.85 49.90 -8.52
C GLN A 208 29.16 49.70 -7.16
N ASN A 209 28.15 48.82 -7.07
CA ASN A 209 27.44 48.58 -5.82
C ASN A 209 28.21 47.59 -4.93
N ALA A 210 28.83 48.10 -3.86
CA ALA A 210 29.58 47.27 -2.91
C ALA A 210 28.73 46.21 -2.18
N LYS A 211 27.39 46.36 -2.14
CA LYS A 211 26.47 45.40 -1.51
C LYS A 211 26.13 44.22 -2.42
N MET A 212 26.45 44.27 -3.72
CA MET A 212 26.23 43.15 -4.64
C MET A 212 27.19 42.00 -4.34
N LEU A 213 26.64 40.82 -4.02
CA LEU A 213 27.40 39.60 -3.79
C LEU A 213 27.71 38.88 -5.09
N LEU A 214 26.76 38.84 -6.03
CA LEU A 214 27.00 38.31 -7.37
C LEU A 214 27.92 39.25 -8.15
N LYS A 215 28.89 38.67 -8.83
CA LYS A 215 29.81 39.38 -9.72
C LYS A 215 29.57 38.98 -11.17
N ARG A 216 30.07 39.79 -12.10
CA ARG A 216 29.96 39.53 -13.55
C ARG A 216 30.53 38.15 -13.94
N SER A 217 31.58 37.69 -13.24
CA SER A 217 32.15 36.34 -13.44
C SER A 217 31.22 35.19 -13.07
N ASP A 218 30.16 35.47 -12.32
CA ASP A 218 29.19 34.47 -11.85
C ASP A 218 28.06 34.24 -12.86
N ILE A 219 27.89 35.14 -13.82
CA ILE A 219 26.88 35.08 -14.89
C ILE A 219 27.44 34.32 -16.10
N THR A 220 26.70 33.29 -16.54
CA THR A 220 27.10 32.41 -17.65
C THR A 220 26.75 33.01 -19.00
N ALA A 221 25.55 33.57 -19.13
CA ALA A 221 25.06 34.26 -20.32
C ALA A 221 24.01 35.29 -19.91
N CYS A 222 23.79 36.32 -20.73
CA CYS A 222 22.77 37.33 -20.46
C CYS A 222 22.04 37.78 -21.73
N ARG A 223 20.81 38.26 -21.55
CA ARG A 223 20.02 39.00 -22.53
C ARG A 223 19.41 40.20 -21.82
N ILE A 224 20.15 41.31 -21.83
CA ILE A 224 19.73 42.58 -21.23
C ILE A 224 19.40 43.52 -22.38
N ASN A 225 18.12 43.57 -22.74
CA ASN A 225 17.61 44.37 -23.86
C ASN A 225 16.09 44.55 -23.72
N TRP A 226 15.49 45.40 -24.55
CA TRP A 226 14.05 45.67 -24.52
C TRP A 226 13.17 44.64 -25.27
N GLN A 227 13.69 43.45 -25.61
CA GLN A 227 12.89 42.39 -26.24
C GLN A 227 12.06 41.62 -25.21
N ASN A 228 11.07 40.85 -25.69
CA ASN A 228 10.28 39.97 -24.84
C ASN A 228 11.13 38.90 -24.16
N LYS A 229 10.82 38.59 -22.89
CA LYS A 229 11.55 37.62 -22.07
C LYS A 229 11.55 36.24 -22.71
N SER A 230 10.41 35.79 -23.24
CA SER A 230 10.29 34.52 -23.95
C SER A 230 11.27 34.39 -25.14
N THR A 231 11.48 35.46 -25.89
CA THR A 231 12.39 35.50 -27.05
C THR A 231 13.83 35.42 -26.59
N ASN A 232 14.17 36.18 -25.55
CA ASN A 232 15.49 36.14 -24.91
C ASN A 232 15.79 34.75 -24.31
N LEU A 233 14.82 34.10 -23.67
CA LEU A 233 14.97 32.74 -23.14
C LEU A 233 15.21 31.70 -24.24
N LYS A 234 14.49 31.76 -25.36
CA LYS A 234 14.72 30.91 -26.54
C LYS A 234 16.12 31.11 -27.12
N SER A 235 16.59 32.37 -27.15
CA SER A 235 17.94 32.71 -27.56
C SER A 235 19.00 32.12 -26.62
N LEU A 236 18.81 32.24 -25.30
CA LEU A 236 19.69 31.65 -24.28
C LEU A 236 19.73 30.12 -24.37
N ALA A 237 18.59 29.47 -24.57
CA ALA A 237 18.50 28.02 -24.76
C ALA A 237 19.29 27.54 -25.99
N THR A 238 19.23 28.31 -27.07
CA THR A 238 20.00 28.04 -28.29
C THR A 238 21.50 28.20 -28.06
N GLU A 239 21.93 29.30 -27.43
CA GLU A 239 23.34 29.55 -27.10
C GLU A 239 23.92 28.46 -26.18
N LEU A 240 23.17 28.08 -25.15
CA LEU A 240 23.58 27.05 -24.20
C LEU A 240 23.39 25.63 -24.73
N SER A 241 22.81 25.43 -25.92
CA SER A 241 22.50 24.10 -26.47
C SER A 241 21.73 23.21 -25.49
N LEU A 242 20.77 23.81 -24.78
CA LEU A 242 19.92 23.16 -23.78
C LEU A 242 18.45 23.29 -24.17
N GLY A 243 17.64 22.29 -23.84
CA GLY A 243 16.19 22.39 -23.99
C GLY A 243 15.60 23.38 -22.99
N LEU A 244 14.50 24.05 -23.37
CA LEU A 244 13.78 24.99 -22.50
C LEU A 244 13.23 24.33 -21.22
N ASP A 245 13.00 23.02 -21.26
CA ASP A 245 12.63 22.17 -20.12
C ASP A 245 13.72 22.08 -19.03
N SER A 246 14.93 22.56 -19.32
CA SER A 246 16.05 22.65 -18.37
C SER A 246 16.17 24.03 -17.70
N PHE A 247 15.28 24.98 -18.01
CA PHE A 247 15.33 26.38 -17.57
C PHE A 247 14.28 26.66 -16.49
N VAL A 248 14.70 27.41 -15.48
CA VAL A 248 13.83 28.07 -14.51
C VAL A 248 14.02 29.57 -14.66
N PHE A 249 12.93 30.31 -14.89
CA PHE A 249 12.93 31.76 -14.96
C PHE A 249 12.35 32.34 -13.67
N VAL A 250 13.01 33.36 -13.11
CA VAL A 250 12.65 33.99 -11.85
C VAL A 250 12.53 35.50 -12.05
N ASP A 251 11.36 36.04 -11.74
CA ASP A 251 11.01 37.46 -11.89
C ASP A 251 9.94 37.80 -10.85
N ASP A 252 9.90 39.04 -10.35
CA ASP A 252 8.86 39.53 -9.44
C ASP A 252 7.67 40.14 -10.21
N ASN A 253 7.82 40.44 -11.49
CA ASN A 253 6.78 41.06 -12.30
C ASN A 253 5.77 40.02 -12.83
N PRO A 254 4.49 40.06 -12.40
CA PRO A 254 3.48 39.09 -12.81
C PRO A 254 3.18 39.12 -14.32
N VAL A 255 3.35 40.28 -14.97
CA VAL A 255 3.08 40.45 -16.41
C VAL A 255 4.15 39.74 -17.24
N GLU A 256 5.42 39.90 -16.88
CA GLU A 256 6.53 39.21 -17.55
C GLU A 256 6.51 37.71 -17.27
N CYS A 257 6.15 37.32 -16.04
CA CYS A 257 5.92 35.92 -15.68
C CYS A 257 4.81 35.29 -16.53
N ALA A 258 3.67 35.96 -16.70
CA ALA A 258 2.57 35.48 -17.54
C ALA A 258 2.98 35.35 -19.02
N GLU A 259 3.74 36.30 -19.54
CA GLU A 259 4.25 36.26 -20.93
C GLU A 259 5.12 35.03 -21.19
N VAL A 260 6.04 34.72 -20.28
CA VAL A 260 6.92 33.54 -20.40
C VAL A 260 6.11 32.25 -20.27
N ARG A 261 5.14 32.18 -19.34
CA ARG A 261 4.26 31.01 -19.19
C ARG A 261 3.49 30.69 -20.47
N GLU A 262 2.99 31.71 -21.16
CA GLU A 262 2.23 31.54 -22.41
C GLU A 262 3.14 31.17 -23.59
N GLN A 263 4.26 31.87 -23.77
CA GLN A 263 5.09 31.75 -24.98
C GLN A 263 6.21 30.70 -24.88
N CYS A 264 6.54 30.26 -23.66
CA CYS A 264 7.56 29.27 -23.34
C CYS A 264 7.05 28.30 -22.24
N PRO A 265 5.97 27.52 -22.48
CA PRO A 265 5.37 26.65 -21.46
C PRO A 265 6.29 25.54 -20.94
N GLN A 266 7.42 25.28 -21.61
CA GLN A 266 8.45 24.35 -21.15
C GLN A 266 9.37 24.96 -20.09
N VAL A 267 9.47 26.29 -20.00
CA VAL A 267 10.26 26.99 -18.99
C VAL A 267 9.43 27.07 -17.72
N LEU A 268 9.99 26.61 -16.61
CA LEU A 268 9.33 26.80 -15.32
C LEU A 268 9.51 28.24 -14.87
N VAL A 269 8.41 28.95 -14.63
CA VAL A 269 8.43 30.33 -14.13
C VAL A 269 8.15 30.33 -12.63
N LEU A 270 9.03 30.96 -11.85
CA LEU A 270 8.86 31.24 -10.42
C LEU A 270 8.64 32.74 -10.23
N GLU A 271 7.47 33.09 -9.72
CA GLU A 271 7.10 34.49 -9.46
C GLU A 271 7.46 34.84 -8.02
N LEU A 272 8.45 35.72 -7.83
CA LEU A 272 8.93 36.05 -6.49
C LEU A 272 7.92 36.92 -5.75
N PRO A 273 7.49 36.53 -4.53
CA PRO A 273 6.61 37.37 -3.74
C PRO A 273 7.34 38.60 -3.21
N HIS A 274 6.64 39.74 -3.10
CA HIS A 274 7.17 40.96 -2.51
C HIS A 274 7.52 40.83 -1.01
N GLN A 275 6.95 39.86 -0.30
CA GLN A 275 7.27 39.54 1.11
C GLN A 275 7.46 38.05 1.28
N GLY A 276 8.41 37.63 2.12
CA GLY A 276 8.63 36.21 2.42
C GLY A 276 9.40 35.47 1.33
N CYS A 277 10.19 36.20 0.52
CA CYS A 277 11.00 35.64 -0.55
C CYS A 277 11.98 34.57 -0.05
N GLN A 278 12.54 34.74 1.15
CA GLN A 278 13.45 33.75 1.75
C GLN A 278 12.75 32.38 1.92
N SER A 279 11.60 32.38 2.60
CA SER A 279 10.83 31.15 2.81
C SER A 279 10.37 30.54 1.48
N TYR A 280 9.92 31.35 0.53
CA TYR A 280 9.52 30.88 -0.80
C TYR A 280 10.68 30.19 -1.53
N VAL A 281 11.88 30.77 -1.54
CA VAL A 281 13.08 30.19 -2.18
C VAL A 281 13.52 28.90 -1.48
N ASP A 282 13.40 28.83 -0.15
CA ASP A 282 13.74 27.65 0.63
C ASP A 282 12.73 26.51 0.44
N HIS A 283 11.46 26.82 0.16
CA HIS A 283 10.39 25.85 -0.06
C HIS A 283 10.11 25.54 -1.54
N ALA A 284 10.70 26.30 -2.45
CA ALA A 284 10.71 25.99 -3.88
C ALA A 284 11.56 24.74 -4.15
N TRP A 285 10.98 23.57 -3.90
CA TRP A 285 11.54 22.24 -4.09
C TRP A 285 12.25 22.01 -5.44
N VAL A 286 11.96 22.78 -6.49
CA VAL A 286 12.65 22.71 -7.79
C VAL A 286 14.11 23.19 -7.70
N LEU A 287 14.40 24.06 -6.74
CA LEU A 287 15.75 24.59 -6.48
C LEU A 287 16.59 23.63 -5.62
N ASP A 288 16.03 22.52 -5.14
CA ASP A 288 16.81 21.50 -4.44
C ASP A 288 17.77 20.78 -5.38
N GLN A 289 19.03 20.67 -4.96
CA GLN A 289 20.07 19.99 -5.71
C GLN A 289 20.63 18.79 -4.93
N PRO A 290 20.92 17.66 -5.60
CA PRO A 290 21.72 16.59 -5.01
C PRO A 290 23.14 17.11 -4.70
N LYS A 291 23.86 16.43 -3.79
CA LYS A 291 25.27 16.76 -3.53
C LYS A 291 26.07 16.62 -4.84
N ALA A 292 26.59 17.74 -5.34
CA ALA A 292 27.25 17.83 -6.64
C ALA A 292 28.48 16.91 -6.73
N GLY A 293 28.49 16.04 -7.74
CA GLY A 293 29.65 15.24 -8.11
C GLY A 293 30.77 16.12 -8.70
N LYS A 294 31.99 15.57 -8.78
CA LYS A 294 33.16 16.28 -9.31
C LYS A 294 32.93 16.87 -10.71
N GLU A 295 32.17 16.18 -11.57
CA GLU A 295 31.83 16.66 -12.93
C GLU A 295 30.74 17.74 -12.96
N ASP A 296 29.81 17.74 -12.02
CA ASP A 296 28.72 18.72 -12.01
C ASP A 296 29.25 20.11 -11.69
N ARG A 297 30.25 20.18 -10.80
CA ARG A 297 30.98 21.41 -10.47
C ARG A 297 31.79 21.97 -11.65
N LEU A 298 32.22 21.12 -12.57
CA LEU A 298 32.98 21.50 -13.77
C LEU A 298 32.09 21.94 -14.95
N ARG A 299 30.75 21.91 -14.83
CA ARG A 299 29.83 22.29 -15.92
C ARG A 299 29.97 23.74 -16.34
N ALA A 300 30.09 24.67 -15.38
CA ALA A 300 30.23 26.10 -15.69
C ALA A 300 31.51 26.37 -16.50
N GLU A 301 32.63 25.74 -16.12
CA GLU A 301 33.91 25.83 -16.82
C GLU A 301 33.83 25.22 -18.23
N TYR A 302 33.11 24.10 -18.39
CA TYR A 302 32.88 23.48 -19.70
C TYR A 302 32.10 24.40 -20.65
N TYR A 303 31.05 25.08 -20.17
CA TYR A 303 30.29 26.02 -21.01
C TYR A 303 31.11 27.25 -21.40
N GLN A 304 31.94 27.77 -20.49
CA GLN A 304 32.89 28.83 -20.82
C GLN A 304 33.91 28.38 -21.88
N ALA A 305 34.42 27.14 -21.78
CA ALA A 305 35.30 26.56 -22.79
C ALA A 305 34.57 26.32 -24.12
N GLN A 306 33.31 25.88 -24.10
CA GLN A 306 32.49 25.66 -25.29
C GLN A 306 32.15 26.97 -26.00
N SER A 307 31.82 28.03 -25.27
CA SER A 307 31.60 29.37 -25.82
C SER A 307 32.87 29.88 -26.54
N LYS A 308 34.04 29.73 -25.92
CA LYS A 308 35.34 30.03 -26.57
C LYS A 308 35.57 29.21 -27.85
N ARG A 309 35.19 27.92 -27.86
CA ARG A 309 35.26 27.05 -29.05
C ARG A 309 34.31 27.51 -30.17
N GLU A 310 33.10 27.94 -29.84
CA GLU A 310 32.11 28.42 -30.82
C GLU A 310 32.57 29.75 -31.45
N THR A 311 33.19 30.65 -30.68
CA THR A 311 33.82 31.87 -31.20
C THR A 311 34.93 31.56 -32.21
N VAL A 312 35.73 30.52 -31.94
CA VAL A 312 36.76 30.05 -32.89
C VAL A 312 36.15 29.36 -34.11
N ARG A 313 35.05 28.60 -33.92
CA ARG A 313 34.32 27.99 -35.04
C ARG A 313 33.73 29.04 -35.98
N GLN A 314 33.22 30.14 -35.43
CA GLN A 314 32.66 31.25 -36.21
C GLN A 314 33.74 32.07 -36.95
N SER A 315 35.01 31.97 -36.55
CA SER A 315 36.11 32.70 -37.17
C SER A 315 36.85 31.93 -38.27
N VAL A 316 36.55 30.64 -38.48
CA VAL A 316 37.16 29.77 -39.51
C VAL A 316 36.14 29.32 -40.56
N LYS A 317 36.59 29.07 -41.80
CA LYS A 317 35.69 28.81 -42.93
C LYS A 317 35.43 27.32 -43.20
N THR A 318 36.31 26.45 -42.73
CA THR A 318 36.21 25.00 -42.98
C THR A 318 36.28 24.18 -41.70
N LEU A 319 35.66 22.99 -41.70
CA LEU A 319 35.73 22.05 -40.58
C LEU A 319 37.17 21.58 -40.31
N GLU A 320 38.00 21.50 -41.34
CA GLU A 320 39.39 21.02 -41.25
C GLU A 320 40.30 22.05 -40.57
N GLU A 321 40.14 23.35 -40.88
CA GLU A 321 40.80 24.45 -40.17
C GLU A 321 40.37 24.52 -38.70
N PHE A 322 39.08 24.27 -38.43
CA PHE A 322 38.56 24.22 -37.06
C PHE A 322 39.18 23.07 -36.26
N LEU A 323 39.20 21.84 -36.81
CA LEU A 323 39.76 20.68 -36.13
C LEU A 323 41.27 20.80 -35.91
N ALA A 324 42.02 21.34 -36.89
CA ALA A 324 43.44 21.62 -36.72
C ALA A 324 43.69 22.67 -35.63
N GLY A 325 42.82 23.67 -35.54
CA GLY A 325 42.87 24.70 -34.51
C GLY A 325 42.52 24.23 -33.10
N LEU A 326 41.90 23.06 -32.90
CA LEU A 326 41.57 22.54 -31.56
C LEU A 326 42.78 21.92 -30.85
N GLU A 327 43.83 21.50 -31.57
CA GLU A 327 44.99 20.75 -31.03
C GLU A 327 44.55 19.53 -30.19
N LEU A 328 43.61 18.74 -30.74
CA LEU A 328 42.99 17.62 -30.05
C LEU A 328 44.01 16.50 -29.76
N GLN A 329 44.11 16.09 -28.49
CA GLN A 329 44.88 14.93 -28.05
C GLN A 329 43.93 13.83 -27.60
N VAL A 330 44.12 12.60 -28.10
CA VAL A 330 43.29 11.44 -27.79
C VAL A 330 44.20 10.33 -27.27
N ASP A 331 43.85 9.77 -26.11
CA ASP A 331 44.54 8.63 -25.49
C ASP A 331 43.58 7.43 -25.44
N ILE A 332 43.99 6.32 -26.06
CA ILE A 332 43.25 5.05 -26.07
C ILE A 332 44.14 3.99 -25.45
N ALA A 333 43.78 3.54 -24.23
CA ALA A 333 44.58 2.62 -23.44
C ALA A 333 43.71 1.53 -22.79
N PRO A 334 44.29 0.39 -22.38
CA PRO A 334 43.56 -0.62 -21.61
C PRO A 334 42.93 -0.01 -20.35
N ALA A 335 41.65 -0.31 -20.11
CA ALA A 335 40.90 0.26 -19.00
C ALA A 335 41.43 -0.25 -17.65
N LYS A 336 41.59 0.67 -16.69
CA LYS A 336 42.08 0.38 -15.32
C LYS A 336 40.90 0.19 -14.36
N GLU A 337 41.15 -0.35 -13.17
CA GLU A 337 40.08 -0.52 -12.17
C GLU A 337 39.35 0.78 -11.80
N ASP A 338 40.08 1.90 -11.80
CA ASP A 338 39.50 3.23 -11.56
C ASP A 338 38.52 3.67 -12.66
N ASP A 339 38.60 3.08 -13.86
CA ASP A 339 37.75 3.44 -15.00
C ASP A 339 36.35 2.80 -14.92
N TRP A 340 36.15 1.72 -14.14
CA TRP A 340 34.88 0.96 -14.13
C TRP A 340 33.66 1.79 -13.77
N LYS A 341 33.79 2.64 -12.75
CA LYS A 341 32.70 3.53 -12.33
C LYS A 341 32.31 4.50 -13.44
N ARG A 342 33.30 5.00 -14.17
CA ARG A 342 33.08 5.97 -15.24
C ARG A 342 32.54 5.32 -16.51
N ILE A 343 33.04 4.15 -16.87
CA ILE A 343 32.53 3.34 -17.98
C ILE A 343 31.06 2.98 -17.72
N ALA A 344 30.71 2.55 -16.49
CA ALA A 344 29.33 2.29 -16.10
C ALA A 344 28.41 3.51 -16.32
N GLN A 345 28.81 4.68 -15.85
CA GLN A 345 28.06 5.93 -16.09
C GLN A 345 27.88 6.25 -17.58
N LEU A 346 28.91 6.03 -18.39
CA LEU A 346 28.84 6.26 -19.82
C LEU A 346 27.84 5.34 -20.50
N THR A 347 27.79 4.05 -20.12
CA THR A 347 26.79 3.09 -20.65
C THR A 347 25.35 3.47 -20.31
N GLN A 348 25.13 4.16 -19.19
CA GLN A 348 23.80 4.60 -18.76
C GLN A 348 23.35 5.90 -19.45
N ARG A 349 24.29 6.77 -19.84
CA ARG A 349 24.00 8.14 -20.30
C ARG A 349 24.14 8.34 -21.80
N THR A 350 24.93 7.51 -22.48
CA THR A 350 25.31 7.73 -23.88
C THR A 350 24.47 6.89 -24.83
N ASN A 351 23.71 7.58 -25.70
CA ASN A 351 22.74 6.93 -26.59
C ASN A 351 22.97 7.22 -28.09
N GLN A 352 23.83 8.17 -28.47
CA GLN A 352 24.00 8.59 -29.87
C GLN A 352 25.07 7.78 -30.62
N LEU A 353 26.26 7.60 -30.02
CA LEU A 353 27.29 6.70 -30.52
C LEU A 353 27.43 5.53 -29.54
N ASN A 354 26.40 4.68 -29.45
CA ASN A 354 26.37 3.47 -28.61
C ASN A 354 25.70 2.33 -29.39
N PHE A 355 26.41 1.22 -29.61
CA PHE A 355 25.93 0.17 -30.50
C PHE A 355 24.92 -0.75 -29.85
N THR A 356 25.10 -1.15 -28.59
CA THR A 356 24.25 -2.17 -27.96
C THR A 356 23.23 -1.60 -26.98
N THR A 357 23.39 -0.35 -26.53
CA THR A 357 22.56 0.30 -25.50
C THR A 357 22.53 -0.43 -24.15
N LEU A 358 23.40 -1.43 -23.97
CA LEU A 358 23.50 -2.22 -22.75
C LEU A 358 24.02 -1.35 -21.62
N ARG A 359 23.19 -1.18 -20.58
CA ARG A 359 23.54 -0.48 -19.35
C ARG A 359 24.26 -1.44 -18.42
N ARG A 360 25.41 -1.03 -17.88
CA ARG A 360 26.20 -1.85 -16.97
C ARG A 360 26.56 -1.10 -15.71
N THR A 361 26.62 -1.84 -14.61
CA THR A 361 27.20 -1.43 -13.34
C THR A 361 28.72 -1.67 -13.36
N ALA A 362 29.44 -1.03 -12.43
CA ALA A 362 30.88 -1.25 -12.29
C ALA A 362 31.21 -2.73 -11.97
N SER A 363 30.34 -3.39 -11.18
CA SER A 363 30.48 -4.80 -10.81
C SER A 363 30.29 -5.74 -12.00
N GLU A 364 29.33 -5.45 -12.89
CA GLU A 364 29.12 -6.24 -14.11
C GLU A 364 30.29 -6.09 -15.09
N ILE A 365 30.84 -4.89 -15.24
CA ILE A 365 32.05 -4.67 -16.07
C ILE A 365 33.24 -5.45 -15.49
N ARG A 366 33.41 -5.41 -14.16
CA ARG A 366 34.44 -6.19 -13.47
C ARG A 366 34.28 -7.69 -13.69
N ALA A 367 33.06 -8.21 -13.56
CA ALA A 367 32.75 -9.61 -13.78
C ALA A 367 33.00 -10.03 -15.24
N LEU A 368 32.62 -9.17 -16.19
CA LEU A 368 32.80 -9.41 -17.62
C LEU A 368 34.29 -9.48 -18.01
N LEU A 369 35.14 -8.64 -17.40
CA LEU A 369 36.58 -8.67 -17.65
C LEU A 369 37.33 -9.73 -16.85
N GLY A 370 36.72 -10.28 -15.80
CA GLY A 370 37.28 -11.36 -14.99
C GLY A 370 37.29 -12.72 -15.68
N ASP A 371 36.60 -12.89 -16.82
CA ASP A 371 36.47 -14.17 -17.52
C ASP A 371 37.66 -14.51 -18.45
N GLY A 372 38.60 -13.57 -18.61
CA GLY A 372 39.81 -13.71 -19.44
C GLY A 372 39.56 -13.73 -20.96
N ARG A 373 38.31 -13.62 -21.40
CA ARG A 373 37.91 -13.61 -22.82
C ARG A 373 37.55 -12.22 -23.32
N HIS A 374 37.35 -11.24 -22.44
CA HIS A 374 37.03 -9.87 -22.82
C HIS A 374 38.23 -8.92 -22.68
N ARG A 375 38.29 -7.94 -23.58
CA ARG A 375 39.23 -6.80 -23.52
C ARG A 375 38.44 -5.50 -23.46
N CYS A 376 38.93 -4.55 -22.68
CA CYS A 376 38.32 -3.24 -22.52
C CYS A 376 39.36 -2.12 -22.64
N TRP A 377 39.03 -1.09 -23.43
CA TRP A 377 39.82 0.14 -23.55
C TRP A 377 39.02 1.34 -23.07
N SER A 378 39.71 2.28 -22.42
CA SER A 378 39.20 3.60 -22.08
C SER A 378 39.74 4.65 -23.05
N VAL A 379 38.85 5.54 -23.48
CA VAL A 379 39.16 6.62 -24.42
C VAL A 379 39.09 7.94 -23.68
N ARG A 380 40.20 8.66 -23.61
CA ARG A 380 40.30 10.00 -23.02
C ARG A 380 40.64 11.01 -24.11
N ALA A 381 40.13 12.22 -23.99
CA ALA A 381 40.40 13.29 -24.95
C ALA A 381 40.57 14.65 -24.26
N GLN A 382 41.44 15.50 -24.79
CA GLN A 382 41.61 16.88 -24.37
C GLN A 382 41.90 17.79 -25.57
N ASP A 383 41.49 19.06 -25.50
CA ASP A 383 41.83 20.10 -26.49
C ASP A 383 42.49 21.31 -25.80
N LYS A 384 42.95 22.28 -26.59
CA LYS A 384 43.62 23.48 -26.04
C LYS A 384 42.74 24.36 -25.15
N PHE A 385 41.43 24.13 -25.13
CA PHE A 385 40.46 24.89 -24.33
C PHE A 385 40.01 24.13 -23.07
N GLY A 386 40.30 22.83 -22.96
CA GLY A 386 40.01 22.04 -21.77
C GLY A 386 40.07 20.52 -21.97
N ASP A 387 40.05 19.80 -20.84
CA ASP A 387 40.06 18.33 -20.78
C ASP A 387 38.63 17.77 -20.82
N PHE A 388 38.37 16.78 -21.69
CA PHE A 388 37.08 16.08 -21.77
C PHE A 388 37.01 14.87 -20.82
N GLY A 389 38.16 14.44 -20.27
CA GLY A 389 38.28 13.25 -19.44
C GLY A 389 37.99 11.97 -20.20
N LEU A 390 37.47 10.95 -19.51
CA LEU A 390 37.07 9.68 -20.13
C LEU A 390 35.74 9.86 -20.87
N VAL A 391 35.82 9.82 -22.20
CA VAL A 391 34.75 10.15 -23.14
C VAL A 391 34.19 8.93 -23.87
N GLY A 392 34.89 7.81 -23.89
CA GLY A 392 34.44 6.62 -24.61
C GLY A 392 35.04 5.32 -24.07
N THR A 393 34.52 4.20 -24.55
CA THR A 393 34.98 2.86 -24.20
C THR A 393 34.77 1.87 -25.35
N LEU A 394 35.62 0.86 -25.40
CA LEU A 394 35.53 -0.28 -26.31
C LEU A 394 35.57 -1.55 -25.45
N ILE A 395 34.53 -2.39 -25.53
CA ILE A 395 34.50 -3.71 -24.91
C ILE A 395 34.32 -4.75 -26.01
N VAL A 396 35.27 -5.67 -26.10
CA VAL A 396 35.24 -6.75 -27.10
C VAL A 396 35.42 -8.10 -26.42
N GLN A 397 34.68 -9.09 -26.90
CA GLN A 397 34.91 -10.48 -26.59
C GLN A 397 35.85 -11.07 -27.65
N THR A 398 36.96 -11.62 -27.21
CA THR A 398 38.00 -12.19 -28.06
C THR A 398 37.76 -13.68 -28.28
N GLN A 399 37.79 -14.13 -29.54
CA GLN A 399 37.80 -15.54 -29.95
C GLN A 399 38.93 -15.79 -30.95
N ALA A 400 39.23 -17.06 -31.25
CA ALA A 400 40.40 -17.46 -32.04
C ALA A 400 40.41 -16.91 -33.48
N THR A 401 39.24 -16.74 -34.10
CA THR A 401 39.09 -16.30 -35.49
C THR A 401 38.14 -15.11 -35.67
N CYS A 402 37.40 -14.73 -34.63
CA CYS A 402 36.45 -13.62 -34.63
C CYS A 402 36.53 -12.83 -33.33
N TRP A 403 36.48 -11.50 -33.39
CA TRP A 403 36.25 -10.68 -32.20
C TRP A 403 34.85 -10.07 -32.27
N GLN A 404 34.09 -10.25 -31.20
CA GLN A 404 32.76 -9.69 -31.07
C GLN A 404 32.81 -8.37 -30.29
N VAL A 405 32.46 -7.27 -30.94
CA VAL A 405 32.32 -5.94 -30.34
C VAL A 405 31.01 -5.89 -29.57
N ASP A 406 31.13 -6.00 -28.26
CA ASP A 406 30.00 -5.94 -27.34
C ASP A 406 29.60 -4.49 -27.03
N THR A 407 30.59 -3.59 -26.86
CA THR A 407 30.33 -2.17 -26.59
C THR A 407 31.28 -1.31 -27.39
N PHE A 408 30.72 -0.44 -28.24
CA PHE A 408 31.43 0.68 -28.85
C PHE A 408 30.67 1.94 -28.47
N LEU A 409 31.30 2.79 -27.66
CA LEU A 409 30.62 3.92 -27.06
C LEU A 409 31.49 5.19 -27.05
N LEU A 410 30.93 6.30 -27.54
CA LEU A 410 31.53 7.63 -27.43
C LEU A 410 30.49 8.67 -27.01
N SER A 411 30.85 9.49 -26.02
CA SER A 411 30.06 10.61 -25.53
C SER A 411 29.79 11.64 -26.64
N CYS A 412 28.58 12.20 -26.67
CA CYS A 412 28.21 13.27 -27.60
C CYS A 412 29.10 14.51 -27.51
N ARG A 413 29.79 14.71 -26.37
CA ARG A 413 30.73 15.83 -26.17
C ARG A 413 32.00 15.72 -27.01
N ALA A 414 32.32 14.51 -27.47
CA ALA A 414 33.51 14.17 -28.24
C ALA A 414 33.18 13.75 -29.69
N LEU A 415 31.89 13.60 -30.02
CA LEU A 415 31.41 13.13 -31.31
C LEU A 415 31.62 14.17 -32.42
N GLY A 416 32.04 13.71 -33.61
CA GLY A 416 32.22 14.58 -34.79
C GLY A 416 33.57 15.30 -34.82
N ARG A 417 34.51 14.87 -33.98
CA ARG A 417 35.90 15.38 -33.93
C ARG A 417 36.91 14.37 -34.45
N ARG A 418 36.45 13.36 -35.21
CA ARG A 418 37.22 12.22 -35.70
C ARG A 418 37.78 11.32 -34.59
N ILE A 419 37.32 11.45 -33.34
CA ILE A 419 37.67 10.52 -32.25
C ILE A 419 37.07 9.14 -32.52
N GLU A 420 35.84 9.13 -33.04
CA GLU A 420 35.14 7.93 -33.48
C GLU A 420 35.92 7.12 -34.54
N ILE A 421 36.66 7.80 -35.42
CA ILE A 421 37.52 7.19 -36.43
C ILE A 421 38.78 6.62 -35.77
N GLN A 422 39.43 7.38 -34.89
CA GLN A 422 40.63 6.92 -34.16
C GLN A 422 40.34 5.70 -33.27
N MET A 423 39.16 5.62 -32.68
CA MET A 423 38.70 4.43 -31.93
C MET A 423 38.57 3.20 -32.82
N LEU A 424 38.05 3.37 -34.03
CA LEU A 424 37.90 2.30 -35.00
C LEU A 424 39.25 1.86 -35.57
N ASP A 425 40.13 2.81 -35.89
CA ASP A 425 41.53 2.56 -36.29
C ASP A 425 42.26 1.71 -35.23
N HIS A 426 42.13 2.09 -33.95
CA HIS A 426 42.74 1.36 -32.84
C HIS A 426 42.21 -0.07 -32.75
N LEU A 427 40.88 -0.25 -32.82
CA LEU A 427 40.25 -1.57 -32.75
C LEU A 427 40.70 -2.48 -33.90
N ILE A 428 40.77 -1.95 -35.13
CA ILE A 428 41.17 -2.70 -36.32
C ILE A 428 42.65 -3.07 -36.25
N ALA A 429 43.52 -2.14 -35.85
CA ALA A 429 44.95 -2.41 -35.67
C ALA A 429 45.19 -3.54 -34.65
N GLN A 430 44.48 -3.51 -33.51
CA GLN A 430 44.57 -4.55 -32.49
C GLN A 430 44.06 -5.91 -32.98
N ALA A 431 42.99 -5.94 -33.79
CA ALA A 431 42.48 -7.16 -34.39
C ALA A 431 43.42 -7.75 -35.44
N GLN A 432 44.08 -6.91 -36.25
CA GLN A 432 45.09 -7.33 -37.23
C GLN A 432 46.34 -7.91 -36.57
N GLU A 433 46.86 -7.27 -35.52
CA GLU A 433 47.99 -7.77 -34.73
C GLU A 433 47.71 -9.16 -34.15
N CYS A 434 46.45 -9.42 -33.77
CA CYS A 434 46.01 -10.69 -33.22
C CYS A 434 45.60 -11.73 -34.28
N GLY A 435 45.71 -11.42 -35.57
CA GLY A 435 45.43 -12.36 -36.67
C GLY A 435 43.94 -12.71 -36.85
N VAL A 436 43.02 -11.84 -36.44
CA VAL A 436 41.57 -12.08 -36.47
C VAL A 436 41.02 -12.08 -37.90
N ASP A 437 40.14 -13.03 -38.24
CA ASP A 437 39.55 -13.12 -39.57
C ASP A 437 38.42 -12.11 -39.80
N HIS A 438 37.61 -11.77 -38.80
CA HIS A 438 36.54 -10.77 -38.94
C HIS A 438 36.13 -10.17 -37.60
N LEU A 439 35.53 -8.98 -37.64
CA LEU A 439 34.90 -8.36 -36.48
C LEU A 439 33.38 -8.54 -36.57
N GLU A 440 32.77 -9.07 -35.53
CA GLU A 440 31.32 -9.11 -35.37
C GLU A 440 30.89 -7.97 -34.45
N ILE A 441 29.93 -7.17 -34.88
CA ILE A 441 29.44 -5.99 -34.16
C ILE A 441 27.98 -6.21 -33.81
N ARG A 442 27.71 -6.22 -32.51
CA ARG A 442 26.35 -6.25 -32.01
C ARG A 442 25.78 -4.84 -32.09
N PHE A 443 24.72 -4.65 -32.89
CA PHE A 443 24.05 -3.36 -33.03
C PHE A 443 22.56 -3.49 -32.73
N THR A 444 22.08 -2.71 -31.77
CA THR A 444 20.66 -2.61 -31.40
C THR A 444 20.12 -1.28 -31.91
N PRO A 445 19.29 -1.25 -32.97
CA PRO A 445 18.81 -0.02 -33.55
C PRO A 445 17.84 0.71 -32.60
N THR A 446 18.04 2.03 -32.45
CA THR A 446 17.15 2.95 -31.72
C THR A 446 17.03 4.26 -32.49
N ALA A 447 15.99 5.05 -32.20
CA ALA A 447 15.82 6.38 -32.79
C ALA A 447 16.97 7.36 -32.45
N LYS A 448 17.83 7.05 -31.47
CA LYS A 448 18.91 7.95 -31.01
C LYS A 448 20.29 7.55 -31.51
N ASN A 449 20.55 6.28 -31.83
CA ASN A 449 21.85 5.80 -32.29
C ASN A 449 21.98 5.68 -33.82
N GLU A 450 21.16 6.44 -34.55
CA GLU A 450 21.32 6.63 -36.00
C GLU A 450 22.71 7.15 -36.41
N PRO A 451 23.35 8.09 -35.68
CA PRO A 451 24.73 8.49 -35.99
C PRO A 451 25.74 7.34 -35.93
N ALA A 452 25.55 6.41 -34.98
CA ALA A 452 26.36 5.20 -34.85
C ALA A 452 26.22 4.28 -36.07
N ARG A 453 25.00 4.13 -36.56
CA ARG A 453 24.69 3.36 -37.77
C ARG A 453 25.28 4.00 -39.01
N ASN A 454 25.14 5.32 -39.17
CA ASN A 454 25.63 6.06 -40.33
C ASN A 454 27.16 6.00 -40.43
N LEU A 455 27.86 6.18 -39.29
CA LEU A 455 29.30 6.01 -39.21
C LEU A 455 29.73 4.66 -39.79
N PHE A 456 29.06 3.56 -39.39
CA PHE A 456 29.38 2.23 -39.91
C PHE A 456 28.94 1.97 -41.35
N GLN A 457 27.81 2.55 -41.78
CA GLN A 457 27.31 2.42 -43.15
C GLN A 457 28.26 3.06 -44.16
N GLU A 458 28.82 4.22 -43.83
CA GLU A 458 29.78 4.95 -44.66
C GLU A 458 31.06 4.14 -44.92
N PHE A 459 31.51 3.34 -43.94
CA PHE A 459 32.74 2.53 -44.06
C PHE A 459 32.56 1.15 -44.71
N SER A 460 31.34 0.61 -44.76
CA SER A 460 31.10 -0.78 -45.19
C SER A 460 31.05 -1.00 -46.71
N SER A 461 31.19 0.05 -47.54
CA SER A 461 31.13 -0.02 -49.02
C SER A 461 30.00 -0.91 -49.59
N GLY A 462 28.86 -0.97 -48.89
CA GLY A 462 27.68 -1.71 -49.33
C GLY A 462 27.78 -3.24 -49.28
N LYS A 463 28.75 -3.83 -48.56
CA LYS A 463 28.87 -5.29 -48.40
C LYS A 463 28.64 -5.75 -46.96
N TYR A 464 27.40 -5.61 -46.47
CA TYR A 464 26.93 -6.34 -45.30
C TYR A 464 25.66 -7.12 -45.65
N HIS A 465 25.54 -8.36 -45.15
CA HIS A 465 24.31 -9.14 -45.24
C HIS A 465 23.46 -8.84 -44.00
N VAL A 466 22.32 -8.16 -44.18
CA VAL A 466 21.23 -8.19 -43.18
C VAL A 466 20.45 -9.45 -43.44
N LEU A 467 20.45 -10.39 -42.50
CA LEU A 467 19.54 -11.54 -42.58
C LEU A 467 18.10 -11.02 -42.40
N PRO A 468 17.16 -11.40 -43.28
CA PRO A 468 15.79 -10.99 -43.11
C PRO A 468 15.18 -11.73 -41.91
N ASP A 469 14.59 -10.95 -41.01
CA ASP A 469 13.53 -11.35 -40.07
C ASP A 469 13.87 -11.68 -38.59
N GLU A 470 14.91 -11.08 -37.99
CA GLU A 470 14.95 -10.88 -36.53
C GLU A 470 15.55 -9.51 -36.16
N SER A 471 14.91 -8.77 -35.25
CA SER A 471 15.28 -7.42 -34.79
C SER A 471 16.61 -7.33 -34.00
N HIS A 472 17.50 -8.33 -34.12
CA HIS A 472 18.75 -8.47 -33.38
C HIS A 472 19.92 -9.07 -34.20
N ALA A 473 19.91 -8.99 -35.53
CA ALA A 473 21.00 -9.55 -36.33
C ALA A 473 22.34 -8.76 -36.17
N PRO A 474 23.46 -9.41 -35.83
CA PRO A 474 24.78 -8.76 -35.73
C PRO A 474 25.30 -8.32 -37.11
N MET A 475 26.03 -7.20 -37.16
CA MET A 475 26.74 -6.69 -38.36
C MET A 475 28.19 -7.21 -38.36
N TRP A 476 28.79 -7.52 -39.51
CA TRP A 476 30.12 -8.17 -39.56
C TRP A 476 31.04 -7.46 -40.54
N ILE A 477 32.34 -7.31 -40.21
CA ILE A 477 33.39 -6.79 -41.10
C ILE A 477 34.35 -7.93 -41.45
N ALA A 478 34.37 -8.33 -42.71
CA ALA A 478 35.17 -9.46 -43.21
C ALA A 478 36.68 -9.16 -43.30
N ARG A 479 37.50 -10.23 -43.28
CA ARG A 479 38.98 -10.19 -43.29
C ARG A 479 39.60 -9.29 -44.34
N HIS A 480 39.05 -9.33 -45.55
CA HIS A 480 39.57 -8.57 -46.68
C HIS A 480 39.35 -7.06 -46.51
N CYS A 481 38.30 -6.65 -45.79
CA CYS A 481 38.08 -5.25 -45.42
C CYS A 481 39.04 -4.81 -44.32
N LEU A 482 39.34 -5.71 -43.36
CA LEU A 482 40.35 -5.45 -42.34
C LEU A 482 41.73 -5.31 -42.98
N SER A 483 42.15 -6.17 -43.90
CA SER A 483 43.48 -6.11 -44.52
C SER A 483 43.67 -4.97 -45.54
N GLN A 484 42.58 -4.43 -46.08
CA GLN A 484 42.59 -3.27 -46.98
C GLN A 484 42.42 -1.94 -46.24
N TRP A 485 42.28 -1.96 -44.92
CA TRP A 485 42.18 -0.76 -44.10
C TRP A 485 43.40 0.14 -44.31
N ARG A 486 43.21 1.21 -45.08
CA ARG A 486 44.14 2.34 -45.18
C ARG A 486 43.37 3.56 -44.70
N SER A 487 43.90 4.27 -43.71
CA SER A 487 43.40 5.57 -43.29
C SER A 487 43.60 6.59 -44.43
N ASN A 488 42.79 6.50 -45.48
CA ASN A 488 42.81 7.48 -46.55
C ASN A 488 42.10 8.73 -46.06
N SER A 489 42.91 9.71 -45.66
CA SER A 489 42.57 11.08 -45.27
C SER A 489 41.84 11.92 -46.33
N HIS A 490 41.26 11.32 -47.38
CA HIS A 490 40.69 12.03 -48.53
C HIS A 490 39.53 11.24 -49.16
N HIS A 491 38.36 11.20 -48.50
CA HIS A 491 37.10 10.84 -49.18
C HIS A 491 35.89 11.49 -48.48
N VAL A 492 35.80 12.82 -48.49
CA VAL A 492 34.50 13.52 -48.53
C VAL A 492 34.68 14.83 -49.31
N ALA A 493 34.68 14.73 -50.63
CA ALA A 493 34.20 15.81 -51.48
C ALA A 493 32.94 15.28 -52.16
N SER A 494 31.93 16.14 -52.28
CA SER A 494 30.60 15.91 -52.87
C SER A 494 29.56 15.18 -51.99
N ASN A 495 29.02 15.90 -51.01
CA ASN A 495 27.56 16.09 -50.87
C ASN A 495 27.26 17.25 -49.90
N GLU A 496 27.60 18.47 -50.31
CA GLU A 496 27.04 19.69 -49.73
C GLU A 496 25.66 19.96 -50.34
N SER A 497 24.65 19.21 -49.92
CA SER A 497 23.24 19.59 -50.07
C SER A 497 22.36 18.60 -49.30
N GLY A 498 22.05 18.90 -48.04
CA GLY A 498 21.12 18.06 -47.27
C GLY A 498 21.33 18.00 -45.76
N LEU A 499 21.82 19.06 -45.13
CA LEU A 499 21.57 19.26 -43.69
C LEU A 499 20.43 20.29 -43.56
N SER A 500 19.23 19.90 -43.99
CA SER A 500 18.03 20.45 -43.38
C SER A 500 18.14 20.18 -41.89
N LYS A 501 17.97 21.23 -41.06
CA LYS A 501 17.69 21.07 -39.62
C LYS A 501 16.66 19.94 -39.49
N PRO A 502 16.89 18.91 -38.67
CA PRO A 502 15.85 17.94 -38.43
C PRO A 502 14.63 18.72 -37.93
N ASP A 503 13.47 18.46 -38.54
CA ASP A 503 12.21 19.00 -38.07
C ASP A 503 12.13 18.80 -36.56
N SER A 504 11.95 19.89 -35.83
CA SER A 504 11.83 19.92 -34.38
C SER A 504 10.53 19.29 -33.86
N ASN A 505 9.89 18.41 -34.64
CA ASN A 505 8.57 17.85 -34.39
C ASN A 505 8.52 16.33 -34.59
N SER A 506 9.46 15.60 -33.99
CA SER A 506 9.22 14.19 -33.64
C SER A 506 9.89 13.87 -32.30
N ALA A 507 9.13 14.04 -31.23
CA ALA A 507 9.52 13.60 -29.90
C ALA A 507 9.83 12.09 -29.93
N PRO A 508 10.96 11.62 -29.36
CA PRO A 508 11.24 10.20 -29.26
C PRO A 508 10.18 9.56 -28.37
N ALA A 509 9.67 8.39 -28.78
CA ALA A 509 8.83 7.54 -27.94
C ALA A 509 9.60 7.22 -26.64
N SER A 510 9.34 8.02 -25.62
CA SER A 510 9.73 7.77 -24.25
C SER A 510 8.98 6.52 -23.81
N LEU A 511 9.71 5.45 -23.48
CA LEU A 511 9.19 4.42 -22.58
C LEU A 511 8.47 5.14 -21.45
N SER A 512 7.18 4.85 -21.29
CA SER A 512 6.33 5.50 -20.31
C SER A 512 6.76 5.07 -18.91
N PHE A 513 7.71 5.80 -18.34
CA PHE A 513 7.51 6.28 -16.99
C PHE A 513 6.14 6.94 -16.99
N ALA A 514 5.30 6.68 -15.99
CA ALA A 514 4.18 7.57 -15.74
C ALA A 514 4.79 8.98 -15.68
N ARG A 515 4.59 9.78 -16.73
CA ARG A 515 5.06 11.16 -16.78
C ARG A 515 4.33 11.81 -15.61
N ILE A 516 5.04 12.01 -14.51
CA ILE A 516 4.62 13.00 -13.52
C ILE A 516 4.41 14.28 -14.36
N PRO A 517 3.22 14.91 -14.31
CA PRO A 517 2.89 16.02 -15.21
C PRO A 517 4.02 17.04 -15.23
N ALA A 518 4.32 17.62 -16.40
CA ALA A 518 5.14 18.82 -16.45
C ALA A 518 4.53 19.82 -15.47
N TYR A 519 5.31 20.24 -14.47
CA TYR A 519 4.82 21.08 -13.41
C TYR A 519 4.26 22.38 -13.99
N SER A 520 3.03 22.72 -13.64
CA SER A 520 2.57 24.09 -13.82
C SER A 520 3.27 24.98 -12.79
N SER A 521 3.60 26.21 -13.18
CA SER A 521 4.06 27.23 -12.22
C SER A 521 3.10 27.35 -11.04
N GLU A 522 1.79 27.23 -11.27
CA GLU A 522 0.77 27.24 -10.22
C GLU A 522 0.96 26.14 -9.17
N MET A 523 1.36 24.93 -9.57
CA MET A 523 1.63 23.84 -8.65
C MET A 523 2.88 24.13 -7.82
N ILE A 524 3.95 24.65 -8.43
CA ILE A 524 5.20 24.97 -7.72
C ILE A 524 5.00 26.14 -6.77
N ASP A 525 4.28 27.17 -7.20
CA ASP A 525 3.91 28.32 -6.37
C ASP A 525 3.00 27.89 -5.23
N GLY A 526 2.05 27.00 -5.50
CA GLY A 526 1.22 26.34 -4.49
C GLY A 526 2.08 25.60 -3.47
N ILE A 527 3.05 24.81 -3.91
CA ILE A 527 3.94 24.05 -3.03
C ILE A 527 4.87 24.96 -2.26
N ALA A 528 5.51 25.96 -2.87
CA ALA A 528 6.39 26.88 -2.16
C ALA A 528 5.64 27.68 -1.08
N ARG A 529 4.36 28.03 -1.32
CA ARG A 529 3.49 28.69 -0.34
C ARG A 529 2.97 27.73 0.75
N LEU A 530 2.48 26.56 0.37
CA LEU A 530 1.86 25.59 1.29
C LEU A 530 2.92 24.81 2.08
N ALA A 531 3.99 24.39 1.43
CA ALA A 531 5.03 23.56 2.04
C ALA A 531 5.88 24.31 3.06
N GLY A 532 5.79 25.65 3.13
CA GLY A 532 6.36 26.47 4.19
C GLY A 532 5.44 26.69 5.39
N ASP A 533 4.18 26.27 5.32
CA ASP A 533 3.19 26.34 6.40
C ASP A 533 2.74 24.92 6.78
N LEU A 534 3.37 24.36 7.82
CA LEU A 534 3.03 23.02 8.32
C LEU A 534 1.57 22.87 8.72
N GLN A 535 0.91 23.94 9.21
CA GLN A 535 -0.50 23.89 9.56
C GLN A 535 -1.38 23.82 8.31
N ALA A 536 -1.00 24.54 7.23
CA ALA A 536 -1.69 24.40 5.94
C ALA A 536 -1.53 22.99 5.37
N ILE A 537 -0.33 22.39 5.45
CA ILE A 537 -0.11 21.00 5.02
C ILE A 537 -0.97 20.05 5.87
N ALA A 538 -0.94 20.21 7.20
CA ALA A 538 -1.73 19.41 8.13
C ALA A 538 -3.23 19.49 7.80
N ARG A 539 -3.76 20.69 7.49
CA ARG A 539 -5.15 20.87 7.05
C ARG A 539 -5.47 20.19 5.72
N LEU A 540 -4.53 20.14 4.78
CA LEU A 540 -4.72 19.51 3.47
C LEU A 540 -4.70 17.98 3.53
N ILE A 541 -3.88 17.40 4.41
CA ILE A 541 -3.75 15.95 4.55
C ILE A 541 -4.70 15.37 5.60
N THR A 542 -5.21 16.20 6.51
CA THR A 542 -6.32 15.83 7.39
C THR A 542 -7.57 15.68 6.52
N PRO A 543 -8.22 14.51 6.46
CA PRO A 543 -9.46 14.33 5.71
C PRO A 543 -10.49 15.39 6.12
N ALA A 544 -11.38 15.80 5.21
CA ALA A 544 -12.48 16.68 5.61
C ALA A 544 -13.23 16.08 6.81
N ALA A 545 -13.59 16.91 7.78
CA ALA A 545 -14.30 16.46 8.97
C ALA A 545 -15.53 15.67 8.52
N LEU A 546 -15.63 14.42 8.98
CA LEU A 546 -16.71 13.54 8.63
C LEU A 546 -17.99 14.09 9.26
N ALA A 547 -19.09 14.14 8.50
CA ALA A 547 -20.39 14.45 9.07
C ALA A 547 -20.65 13.49 10.25
N ARG A 548 -21.31 13.98 11.31
CA ARG A 548 -21.73 13.13 12.43
C ARG A 548 -22.46 11.92 11.84
N PRO A 549 -21.97 10.67 12.05
CA PRO A 549 -22.66 9.48 11.59
C PRO A 549 -24.10 9.47 12.10
N GLU A 550 -25.05 8.94 11.32
CA GLU A 550 -26.40 8.70 11.80
C GLU A 550 -26.40 7.54 12.81
N ILE A 551 -26.01 7.86 14.04
CA ILE A 551 -26.19 7.02 15.22
C ILE A 551 -27.62 7.22 15.74
N GLY A 552 -28.30 6.14 16.13
CA GLY A 552 -29.72 6.15 16.54
C GLY A 552 -30.06 7.05 17.74
N GLU A 553 -29.04 7.58 18.40
CA GLU A 553 -29.16 8.56 19.49
C GLU A 553 -29.46 9.98 18.96
N PRO A 554 -30.45 10.69 19.53
CA PRO A 554 -30.73 12.08 19.18
C PRO A 554 -29.51 12.95 19.49
N PHE A 555 -29.17 13.86 18.58
CA PHE A 555 -28.05 14.78 18.78
C PHE A 555 -28.37 15.75 19.92
N VAL A 556 -27.62 15.65 21.03
CA VAL A 556 -27.66 16.59 22.15
C VAL A 556 -26.36 17.38 22.16
N ALA A 557 -26.43 18.69 21.94
CA ALA A 557 -25.24 19.54 21.90
C ALA A 557 -24.59 19.69 23.30
N PRO A 558 -23.26 19.66 23.40
CA PRO A 558 -22.52 20.08 24.59
C PRO A 558 -22.90 21.51 24.97
N HIS A 559 -23.21 21.77 26.24
CA HIS A 559 -23.69 23.09 26.68
C HIS A 559 -22.93 23.64 27.88
N ALA A 560 -22.39 22.77 28.76
CA ALA A 560 -21.50 23.22 29.83
C ALA A 560 -20.07 23.50 29.32
N PRO A 561 -19.30 24.40 29.95
CA PRO A 561 -17.94 24.72 29.51
C PRO A 561 -17.01 23.50 29.40
N LEU A 562 -17.07 22.58 30.38
CA LEU A 562 -16.28 21.35 30.37
C LEU A 562 -16.74 20.37 29.27
N GLU A 563 -18.05 20.29 29.03
CA GLU A 563 -18.61 19.45 27.97
C GLU A 563 -18.17 19.91 26.58
N ILE A 564 -18.21 21.21 26.33
CA ILE A 564 -17.76 21.82 25.08
C ILE A 564 -16.27 21.53 24.87
N GLN A 565 -15.47 21.67 25.93
CA GLN A 565 -14.03 21.41 25.88
C GLN A 565 -13.71 19.95 25.57
N ILE A 566 -14.30 19.00 26.31
CA ILE A 566 -14.07 17.56 26.09
C ILE A 566 -14.61 17.11 24.72
N ALA A 567 -15.76 17.65 24.31
CA ALA A 567 -16.30 17.39 22.98
C ALA A 567 -15.35 17.89 21.89
N GLU A 568 -14.72 19.06 22.04
CA GLU A 568 -13.76 19.59 21.07
C GLU A 568 -12.49 18.75 20.97
N ILE A 569 -11.97 18.29 22.11
CA ILE A 569 -10.84 17.34 22.16
C ILE A 569 -11.20 16.07 21.39
N CYS A 570 -12.33 15.44 21.71
CA CYS A 570 -12.75 14.21 21.05
C CYS A 570 -13.05 14.43 19.57
N ARG A 571 -13.72 15.53 19.22
CA ARG A 571 -14.06 15.93 17.84
C ARG A 571 -12.82 16.12 16.98
N SER A 572 -11.79 16.75 17.52
CA SER A 572 -10.51 16.98 16.84
C SER A 572 -9.74 15.69 16.56
N VAL A 573 -9.83 14.70 17.45
CA VAL A 573 -9.18 13.40 17.29
C VAL A 573 -9.96 12.47 16.36
N LEU A 574 -11.29 12.48 16.48
CA LEU A 574 -12.21 11.70 15.64
C LEU A 574 -12.36 12.27 14.22
N ASN A 575 -12.01 13.53 14.03
CA ASN A 575 -12.20 14.28 12.80
C ASN A 575 -13.66 14.28 12.32
N VAL A 576 -14.59 14.66 13.21
CA VAL A 576 -16.03 14.75 12.92
C VAL A 576 -16.53 16.18 13.02
N GLU A 577 -17.55 16.56 12.24
CA GLU A 577 -18.08 17.94 12.23
C GLU A 577 -18.69 18.33 13.59
N ARG A 578 -19.45 17.41 14.18
CA ARG A 578 -20.19 17.60 15.43
C ARG A 578 -20.18 16.30 16.25
N LEU A 579 -20.05 16.45 17.57
CA LEU A 579 -20.09 15.37 18.53
C LEU A 579 -21.10 15.73 19.63
N GLY A 580 -22.11 14.89 19.80
CA GLY A 580 -23.14 15.02 20.84
C GLY A 580 -22.67 14.48 22.19
N LEU A 581 -23.36 14.88 23.26
CA LEU A 581 -23.00 14.52 24.64
C LEU A 581 -23.01 13.02 24.93
N GLU A 582 -23.99 12.33 24.35
CA GLU A 582 -24.23 10.90 24.54
C GLU A 582 -23.76 10.06 23.33
N ASP A 583 -23.06 10.68 22.38
CA ASP A 583 -22.51 9.98 21.23
C ASP A 583 -21.41 9.01 21.69
N PRO A 584 -21.55 7.69 21.45
CA PRO A 584 -20.52 6.75 21.84
C PRO A 584 -19.27 6.96 20.97
N LEU A 585 -18.12 7.27 21.58
CA LEU A 585 -16.86 7.55 20.90
C LEU A 585 -16.44 6.42 19.93
N LYS A 586 -16.78 5.17 20.26
CA LYS A 586 -16.56 4.00 19.41
C LYS A 586 -17.39 4.02 18.13
N SER A 587 -18.68 4.36 18.25
CA SER A 587 -19.59 4.50 17.10
C SER A 587 -19.23 5.72 16.24
N MET A 588 -18.52 6.69 16.82
CA MET A 588 -17.93 7.82 16.12
C MET A 588 -16.58 7.49 15.44
N GLY A 589 -16.09 6.26 15.57
CA GLY A 589 -14.88 5.77 14.88
C GLY A 589 -13.57 5.92 15.65
N ILE A 590 -13.59 6.03 16.98
CA ILE A 590 -12.35 6.15 17.77
C ILE A 590 -11.47 4.91 17.61
N THR A 591 -10.20 5.11 17.25
CA THR A 591 -9.19 4.05 17.18
C THR A 591 -8.43 3.93 18.50
N SER A 592 -7.68 2.84 18.71
CA SER A 592 -6.80 2.70 19.89
C SER A 592 -5.78 3.84 20.00
N LEU A 593 -5.31 4.35 18.87
CA LEU A 593 -4.46 5.54 18.80
C LEU A 593 -5.22 6.81 19.20
N GLY A 594 -6.46 6.97 18.71
CA GLY A 594 -7.33 8.09 19.05
C GLY A 594 -7.66 8.15 20.54
N VAL A 595 -7.87 7.00 21.19
CA VAL A 595 -8.06 6.89 22.66
C VAL A 595 -6.88 7.50 23.41
N VAL A 596 -5.64 7.18 23.00
CA VAL A 596 -4.43 7.71 23.65
C VAL A 596 -4.28 9.21 23.42
N GLN A 597 -4.60 9.70 22.22
CA GLN A 597 -4.56 11.13 21.90
C GLN A 597 -5.58 11.93 22.71
N VAL A 598 -6.82 11.41 22.85
CA VAL A 598 -7.85 12.01 23.70
C VAL A 598 -7.39 12.07 25.15
N LEU A 599 -6.83 10.99 25.70
CA LEU A 599 -6.31 10.96 27.08
C LEU A 599 -5.18 11.97 27.30
N SER A 600 -4.24 12.06 26.35
CA SER A 600 -3.12 13.00 26.42
C SER A 600 -3.63 14.44 26.45
N ARG A 601 -4.57 14.80 25.57
CA ARG A 601 -5.15 16.14 25.48
C ARG A 601 -6.03 16.48 26.68
N ILE A 602 -6.85 15.56 27.17
CA ILE A 602 -7.65 15.77 28.39
C ILE A 602 -6.71 16.10 29.57
N ARG A 603 -5.61 15.37 29.72
CA ARG A 603 -4.62 15.65 30.78
C ARG A 603 -3.98 17.03 30.61
N GLN A 604 -3.56 17.38 29.40
CA GLN A 604 -2.93 18.68 29.11
C GLN A 604 -3.88 19.85 29.40
N GLU A 605 -5.14 19.73 28.99
CA GLU A 605 -6.09 20.84 29.05
C GLU A 605 -6.89 20.93 30.35
N THR A 606 -7.08 19.82 31.07
CA THR A 606 -7.87 19.77 32.31
C THR A 606 -7.05 19.43 33.55
N GLY A 607 -5.80 19.00 33.39
CA GLY A 607 -4.95 18.52 34.49
C GLY A 607 -5.36 17.18 35.09
N THR A 608 -6.44 16.54 34.60
CA THR A 608 -6.97 15.28 35.14
C THR A 608 -6.32 14.08 34.47
N GLU A 609 -5.81 13.14 35.27
CA GLU A 609 -5.23 11.90 34.76
C GLU A 609 -6.32 10.82 34.69
N LEU A 610 -6.63 10.38 33.47
CA LEU A 610 -7.53 9.26 33.19
C LEU A 610 -6.70 8.10 32.63
N SER A 611 -7.01 6.89 33.08
CA SER A 611 -6.45 5.67 32.52
C SER A 611 -7.16 5.25 31.23
N ILE A 612 -6.49 4.45 30.40
CA ILE A 612 -7.09 3.85 29.20
C ILE A 612 -8.36 3.08 29.56
N THR A 613 -8.33 2.32 30.65
CA THR A 613 -9.47 1.54 31.15
C THR A 613 -10.67 2.42 31.52
N GLU A 614 -10.43 3.59 32.12
CA GLU A 614 -11.49 4.56 32.43
C GLU A 614 -12.15 5.12 31.17
N LEU A 615 -11.39 5.43 30.11
CA LEU A 615 -11.97 5.96 28.86
C LEU A 615 -12.80 4.90 28.12
N PHE A 616 -12.37 3.63 28.14
CA PHE A 616 -13.16 2.53 27.57
C PHE A 616 -14.48 2.30 28.31
N ALA A 617 -14.50 2.57 29.61
CA ALA A 617 -15.70 2.43 30.45
C ALA A 617 -16.56 3.70 30.52
N LEU A 618 -16.07 4.83 29.99
CA LEU A 618 -16.74 6.12 29.89
C LEU A 618 -16.91 6.50 28.40
N PRO A 619 -17.75 5.78 27.63
CA PRO A 619 -17.74 5.86 26.18
C PRO A 619 -18.34 7.14 25.59
N THR A 620 -18.80 8.10 26.41
CA THR A 620 -19.46 9.35 25.96
C THR A 620 -18.83 10.59 26.61
N VAL A 621 -19.00 11.76 25.96
CA VAL A 621 -18.52 13.05 26.50
C VAL A 621 -19.12 13.33 27.87
N SER A 622 -20.42 13.08 28.03
CA SER A 622 -21.16 13.20 29.29
C SER A 622 -20.54 12.37 30.42
N ALA A 623 -20.18 11.11 30.14
CA ALA A 623 -19.55 10.22 31.12
C ALA A 623 -18.15 10.69 31.52
N ILE A 624 -17.35 11.17 30.57
CA ILE A 624 -16.01 11.73 30.81
C ILE A 624 -16.10 13.01 31.66
N CYS A 625 -17.00 13.93 31.32
CA CYS A 625 -17.20 15.16 32.06
C CYS A 625 -17.63 14.90 33.51
N ARG A 626 -18.55 13.95 33.73
CA ARG A 626 -18.98 13.53 35.07
C ARG A 626 -17.81 13.00 35.90
N ARG A 627 -16.95 12.16 35.30
CA ARG A 627 -15.73 11.65 35.94
C ARG A 627 -14.74 12.75 36.34
N ILE A 628 -14.58 13.78 35.50
CA ILE A 628 -13.68 14.90 35.77
C ILE A 628 -14.26 15.79 36.89
N GLN A 629 -15.58 16.00 36.91
CA GLN A 629 -16.28 16.80 37.93
C GLN A 629 -16.35 16.14 39.30
N ASP A 630 -16.65 14.84 39.35
CA ASP A 630 -16.89 14.11 40.60
C ASP A 630 -15.60 13.64 41.30
N GLY A 631 -14.43 13.81 40.65
CA GLY A 631 -13.11 13.49 41.18
C GLY A 631 -12.87 12.02 41.57
N SER A 632 -13.89 11.17 41.47
CA SER A 632 -13.88 9.78 41.88
C SER A 632 -14.49 8.91 40.78
N TRP A 633 -13.67 8.06 40.16
CA TRP A 633 -14.15 6.81 39.58
C TRP A 633 -14.08 5.76 40.66
N GLY A 634 -15.12 5.71 41.50
CA GLY A 634 -15.39 4.49 42.21
C GLY A 634 -16.00 3.54 41.18
N TRP A 635 -15.38 2.39 40.95
CA TRP A 635 -16.16 1.17 40.72
C TRP A 635 -17.05 0.98 41.95
N ARG A 636 -18.12 1.77 42.06
CA ARG A 636 -19.27 1.36 42.84
C ARG A 636 -19.83 0.23 42.00
N LEU A 637 -19.71 -0.97 42.55
CA LEU A 637 -20.84 -1.88 42.50
C LEU A 637 -22.04 -1.08 43.01
N ASP A 638 -22.65 -0.28 42.14
CA ASP A 638 -24.09 -0.27 42.09
C ASP A 638 -24.40 -1.74 41.90
N GLN A 639 -24.65 -2.40 43.04
CA GLN A 639 -25.23 -3.73 43.03
C GLN A 639 -26.34 -3.60 42.00
N PRO A 640 -26.31 -4.39 40.90
CA PRO A 640 -27.39 -4.35 39.93
C PRO A 640 -28.65 -4.40 40.78
N ASN A 641 -29.45 -3.33 40.66
CA ASN A 641 -30.61 -3.07 41.50
C ASN A 641 -31.16 -4.42 41.89
N ALA A 642 -31.09 -4.75 43.17
CA ALA A 642 -31.57 -6.01 43.68
C ALA A 642 -33.09 -6.03 43.44
N VAL A 643 -33.46 -6.31 42.19
CA VAL A 643 -34.74 -6.85 41.78
C VAL A 643 -34.74 -8.21 42.43
N SER A 644 -35.11 -8.20 43.70
CA SER A 644 -35.49 -9.33 44.50
C SER A 644 -34.75 -10.63 44.15
N ARG A 645 -33.50 -10.77 44.59
CA ARG A 645 -32.92 -12.10 44.92
C ARG A 645 -33.55 -12.67 46.20
N ASN A 646 -34.86 -12.48 46.32
CA ASN A 646 -35.74 -13.05 47.32
C ASN A 646 -36.69 -14.06 46.65
N ARG A 647 -36.27 -14.71 45.55
CA ARG A 647 -36.75 -16.05 45.25
C ARG A 647 -35.99 -17.01 46.16
N SER A 648 -36.51 -17.05 47.38
CA SER A 648 -36.30 -18.08 48.38
C SER A 648 -36.11 -19.45 47.74
N ASN A 649 -35.25 -20.23 48.38
CA ASN A 649 -35.02 -21.68 48.36
C ASN A 649 -36.31 -22.54 48.44
N SER A 650 -37.31 -22.23 47.63
CA SER A 650 -38.65 -22.76 47.63
C SER A 650 -38.92 -23.32 46.24
N LEU A 651 -38.89 -24.65 46.16
CA LEU A 651 -39.44 -25.50 45.10
C LEU A 651 -38.53 -25.76 43.90
N TYR A 652 -37.37 -26.39 44.12
CA TYR A 652 -36.98 -27.47 43.22
C TYR A 652 -38.01 -28.59 43.36
N SER A 653 -39.10 -28.51 42.59
CA SER A 653 -39.88 -29.71 42.35
C SER A 653 -38.94 -30.67 41.62
N LYS A 654 -38.68 -31.84 42.20
CA LYS A 654 -37.75 -32.85 41.66
C LYS A 654 -38.12 -33.36 40.25
N ASP A 655 -39.26 -32.92 39.70
CA ASP A 655 -39.84 -33.43 38.45
C ASP A 655 -39.72 -32.48 37.23
N GLN A 656 -39.36 -31.19 37.40
CA GLN A 656 -39.35 -30.21 36.28
C GLN A 656 -38.01 -29.48 36.05
N SER A 657 -36.99 -29.73 36.87
CA SER A 657 -35.77 -28.88 36.95
C SER A 657 -34.86 -28.84 35.69
N HIS A 658 -35.21 -29.55 34.61
CA HIS A 658 -34.40 -29.61 33.38
C HIS A 658 -35.18 -29.28 32.09
N LYS A 659 -36.48 -28.95 32.19
CA LYS A 659 -37.31 -28.63 31.02
C LYS A 659 -36.99 -27.24 30.49
N ILE A 660 -36.76 -27.16 29.18
CA ILE A 660 -36.42 -25.91 28.49
C ILE A 660 -37.54 -25.54 27.53
N ALA A 661 -38.07 -24.33 27.64
CA ALA A 661 -39.03 -23.76 26.73
C ALA A 661 -38.32 -23.20 25.49
N VAL A 662 -38.90 -23.46 24.32
CA VAL A 662 -38.59 -22.74 23.08
C VAL A 662 -39.56 -21.58 22.99
N ILE A 663 -39.03 -20.36 23.08
CA ILE A 663 -39.83 -19.13 23.21
C ILE A 663 -39.75 -18.22 21.98
N GLY A 664 -38.82 -18.48 21.07
CA GLY A 664 -38.68 -17.71 19.83
C GLY A 664 -38.01 -18.53 18.74
N LEU A 665 -38.39 -18.27 17.50
CA LEU A 665 -37.95 -19.00 16.31
C LEU A 665 -37.56 -18.03 15.19
N ALA A 666 -36.42 -18.28 14.55
CA ALA A 666 -36.07 -17.61 13.30
C ALA A 666 -35.36 -18.58 12.36
N GLY A 667 -35.55 -18.40 11.06
CA GLY A 667 -34.84 -19.20 10.08
C GLY A 667 -35.09 -18.76 8.64
N ARG A 668 -34.14 -19.11 7.77
CA ARG A 668 -34.18 -18.90 6.32
C ARG A 668 -33.92 -20.26 5.66
N PHE A 669 -34.80 -20.66 4.75
CA PHE A 669 -34.74 -21.96 4.09
C PHE A 669 -34.91 -21.81 2.57
N PRO A 670 -34.51 -22.81 1.77
CA PRO A 670 -34.74 -22.79 0.32
C PRO A 670 -36.23 -22.59 0.01
N GLY A 671 -36.57 -21.54 -0.73
CA GLY A 671 -37.96 -21.18 -1.05
C GLY A 671 -38.78 -20.61 0.11
N ALA A 672 -38.18 -20.30 1.26
CA ALA A 672 -38.88 -19.71 2.41
C ALA A 672 -37.98 -18.70 3.17
N PRO A 673 -38.29 -17.40 3.14
CA PRO A 673 -37.51 -16.38 3.83
C PRO A 673 -37.74 -16.37 5.36
N ASP A 674 -38.78 -17.03 5.85
CA ASP A 674 -39.18 -17.05 7.26
C ASP A 674 -39.87 -18.38 7.65
N ILE A 675 -40.09 -18.56 8.95
CA ILE A 675 -40.68 -19.78 9.55
C ILE A 675 -42.13 -20.01 9.09
N ALA A 676 -42.91 -18.94 8.93
CA ALA A 676 -44.31 -19.04 8.51
C ALA A 676 -44.44 -19.58 7.07
N THR A 677 -43.62 -19.05 6.16
CA THR A 677 -43.54 -19.51 4.77
C THR A 677 -42.99 -20.94 4.71
N PHE A 678 -42.00 -21.27 5.55
CA PHE A 678 -41.45 -22.62 5.63
C PHE A 678 -42.53 -23.64 6.03
N TRP A 679 -43.31 -23.34 7.07
CA TRP A 679 -44.42 -24.20 7.49
C TRP A 679 -45.50 -24.36 6.40
N SER A 680 -45.85 -23.28 5.72
CA SER A 680 -46.77 -23.32 4.57
C SER A 680 -46.24 -24.23 3.45
N ASN A 681 -44.95 -24.15 3.14
CA ASN A 681 -44.32 -24.99 2.11
C ASN A 681 -44.37 -26.48 2.49
N LEU A 682 -44.05 -26.82 3.74
CA LEU A 682 -44.07 -28.20 4.23
C LEU A 682 -45.46 -28.81 4.19
N THR A 683 -46.47 -28.09 4.69
CA THR A 683 -47.86 -28.57 4.71
C THR A 683 -48.45 -28.75 3.31
N GLN A 684 -47.93 -28.03 2.32
CA GLN A 684 -48.30 -28.16 0.90
C GLN A 684 -47.44 -29.19 0.13
N GLY A 685 -46.43 -29.80 0.78
CA GLY A 685 -45.54 -30.75 0.13
C GLY A 685 -44.60 -30.13 -0.91
N VAL A 686 -44.28 -28.83 -0.78
CA VAL A 686 -43.39 -28.12 -1.68
C VAL A 686 -41.97 -28.68 -1.55
N CYS A 687 -41.36 -29.06 -2.67
CA CYS A 687 -39.96 -29.45 -2.76
C CYS A 687 -39.14 -28.27 -3.30
N SER A 688 -38.25 -27.72 -2.48
CA SER A 688 -37.38 -26.60 -2.80
C SER A 688 -36.04 -27.03 -3.42
N ILE A 689 -35.84 -28.33 -3.66
CA ILE A 689 -34.72 -28.83 -4.46
C ILE A 689 -35.09 -28.64 -5.94
N THR A 690 -34.46 -27.69 -6.61
CA THR A 690 -34.84 -27.26 -7.96
C THR A 690 -33.74 -27.52 -8.99
N ASP A 691 -34.12 -27.55 -10.26
CA ASP A 691 -33.17 -27.60 -11.38
C ASP A 691 -32.45 -26.26 -11.51
N ILE A 692 -31.16 -26.31 -11.81
CA ILE A 692 -30.33 -25.13 -12.09
C ILE A 692 -30.31 -24.91 -13.60
N PRO A 693 -30.89 -23.82 -14.12
CA PRO A 693 -30.81 -23.48 -15.54
C PRO A 693 -29.35 -23.34 -16.00
N ASP A 694 -29.04 -23.71 -17.25
CA ASP A 694 -27.67 -23.62 -17.78
C ASP A 694 -27.05 -22.21 -17.72
N GLN A 695 -27.91 -21.18 -17.73
CA GLN A 695 -27.54 -19.77 -17.60
C GLN A 695 -27.17 -19.39 -16.16
N GLU A 696 -27.75 -20.06 -15.17
CA GLU A 696 -27.52 -19.83 -13.74
C GLU A 696 -26.46 -20.79 -13.16
N LEU A 697 -26.07 -21.82 -13.93
CA LEU A 697 -25.04 -22.77 -13.55
C LEU A 697 -23.71 -22.04 -13.35
N ASN A 698 -23.24 -21.97 -12.10
CA ASN A 698 -22.07 -21.20 -11.73
C ASN A 698 -20.76 -21.99 -11.93
N LEU A 699 -20.50 -22.32 -13.19
CA LEU A 699 -19.26 -22.93 -13.67
C LEU A 699 -18.71 -22.07 -14.83
N PRO A 700 -17.39 -21.96 -15.04
CA PRO A 700 -16.83 -21.30 -16.21
C PRO A 700 -17.44 -21.85 -17.51
N LEU A 701 -17.70 -20.99 -18.51
CA LEU A 701 -18.36 -21.39 -19.77
C LEU A 701 -17.58 -22.47 -20.53
N ASP A 702 -16.26 -22.43 -20.42
CA ASP A 702 -15.30 -23.37 -21.00
C ASP A 702 -14.99 -24.57 -20.08
N SER A 703 -15.64 -24.67 -18.91
CA SER A 703 -15.36 -25.75 -17.97
C SER A 703 -15.81 -27.10 -18.54
N PRO A 704 -14.91 -28.12 -18.58
CA PRO A 704 -15.27 -29.47 -19.05
C PRO A 704 -16.32 -30.13 -18.15
N LEU A 705 -16.52 -29.60 -16.93
CA LEU A 705 -17.55 -30.05 -16.00
C LEU A 705 -18.97 -29.79 -16.52
N ARG A 706 -19.19 -28.70 -17.28
CA ARG A 706 -20.53 -28.36 -17.80
C ARG A 706 -21.12 -29.45 -18.70
N SER A 707 -20.26 -30.15 -19.43
CA SER A 707 -20.59 -31.26 -20.32
C SER A 707 -20.38 -32.64 -19.69
N HIS A 708 -19.99 -32.70 -18.41
CA HIS A 708 -19.70 -33.98 -17.75
C HIS A 708 -21.00 -34.79 -17.55
N PRO A 709 -21.05 -36.07 -17.96
CA PRO A 709 -22.29 -36.86 -17.93
C PRO A 709 -22.85 -37.09 -16.52
N ASN A 710 -21.98 -37.07 -15.50
CA ASN A 710 -22.38 -37.22 -14.09
C ASN A 710 -22.64 -35.89 -13.35
N LEU A 711 -22.65 -34.75 -14.05
CA LEU A 711 -22.99 -33.48 -13.41
C LEU A 711 -24.50 -33.42 -13.15
N VAL A 712 -24.87 -33.38 -11.88
CA VAL A 712 -26.25 -33.15 -11.43
C VAL A 712 -26.46 -31.66 -11.20
N LYS A 713 -27.32 -31.04 -12.01
CA LYS A 713 -27.64 -29.61 -11.97
C LYS A 713 -28.86 -29.33 -11.11
N ARG A 714 -28.83 -29.75 -9.85
CA ARG A 714 -29.91 -29.48 -8.87
C ARG A 714 -29.34 -28.95 -7.56
N ALA A 715 -30.04 -28.02 -6.94
CA ALA A 715 -29.66 -27.44 -5.65
C ALA A 715 -30.89 -27.02 -4.83
N ALA A 716 -30.67 -26.88 -3.53
CA ALA A 716 -31.61 -26.24 -2.61
C ALA A 716 -30.91 -25.00 -2.03
N SER A 717 -31.01 -23.88 -2.75
CA SER A 717 -30.26 -22.66 -2.47
C SER A 717 -31.09 -21.62 -1.75
N LEU A 718 -30.41 -20.83 -0.92
CA LEU A 718 -31.01 -19.66 -0.27
C LEU A 718 -31.14 -18.49 -1.23
N ALA A 719 -32.25 -17.76 -1.15
CA ALA A 719 -32.42 -16.50 -1.86
C ALA A 719 -31.81 -15.32 -1.07
N ASN A 720 -31.37 -14.29 -1.80
CA ASN A 720 -30.94 -13.00 -1.25
C ASN A 720 -29.82 -13.13 -0.20
N VAL A 721 -28.79 -13.93 -0.51
CA VAL A 721 -27.64 -14.18 0.39
C VAL A 721 -26.62 -13.03 0.36
N ASP A 722 -26.73 -12.14 -0.62
CA ASP A 722 -25.95 -10.93 -0.78
C ASP A 722 -26.50 -9.73 0.00
N LEU A 723 -27.77 -9.78 0.40
CA LEU A 723 -28.44 -8.72 1.17
C LEU A 723 -28.12 -8.82 2.66
N PHE A 724 -27.87 -7.67 3.30
CA PHE A 724 -27.67 -7.54 4.74
C PHE A 724 -27.85 -6.07 5.18
N ASP A 725 -28.60 -5.82 6.27
CA ASP A 725 -28.75 -4.46 6.82
C ASP A 725 -27.57 -4.08 7.73
N ALA A 726 -26.44 -3.77 7.11
CA ALA A 726 -25.23 -3.39 7.83
C ALA A 726 -25.41 -2.14 8.72
N LYS A 727 -26.26 -1.19 8.30
CA LYS A 727 -26.49 0.06 9.03
C LYS A 727 -27.20 -0.22 10.34
N PHE A 728 -28.22 -1.07 10.32
CA PHE A 728 -28.97 -1.46 11.52
C PHE A 728 -28.06 -2.03 12.61
N PHE A 729 -27.11 -2.90 12.26
CA PHE A 729 -26.17 -3.51 13.20
C PHE A 729 -24.90 -2.67 13.48
N GLY A 730 -24.82 -1.43 12.99
CA GLY A 730 -23.66 -0.56 13.20
C GLY A 730 -22.37 -1.06 12.52
N ILE A 731 -22.48 -1.84 11.44
CA ILE A 731 -21.35 -2.38 10.67
C ILE A 731 -21.07 -1.47 9.47
N PHE A 732 -19.80 -1.12 9.27
CA PHE A 732 -19.41 -0.30 8.12
C PHE A 732 -19.66 -1.05 6.79
N PRO A 733 -20.14 -0.38 5.73
CA PRO A 733 -20.42 -1.04 4.43
C PRO A 733 -19.23 -1.82 3.86
N LYS A 734 -18.01 -1.31 4.05
CA LYS A 734 -16.79 -1.95 3.58
C LYS A 734 -16.44 -3.22 4.38
N GLU A 735 -16.73 -3.24 5.68
CA GLU A 735 -16.60 -4.43 6.52
C GLU A 735 -17.65 -5.47 6.12
N ALA A 736 -18.92 -5.04 5.97
CA ALA A 736 -19.99 -5.91 5.53
C ALA A 736 -19.66 -6.56 4.18
N GLN A 737 -19.08 -5.83 3.22
CA GLN A 737 -18.72 -6.37 1.90
C GLN A 737 -17.75 -7.56 1.97
N VAL A 738 -16.81 -7.56 2.92
CA VAL A 738 -15.80 -8.63 3.06
C VAL A 738 -16.19 -9.69 4.09
N MET A 739 -17.27 -9.52 4.83
CA MET A 739 -17.75 -10.48 5.85
C MET A 739 -18.44 -11.69 5.22
N ASP A 740 -18.23 -12.91 5.73
CA ASP A 740 -18.93 -14.10 5.23
C ASP A 740 -20.46 -13.90 5.40
N PRO A 741 -21.28 -14.06 4.33
CA PRO A 741 -22.73 -13.98 4.46
C PRO A 741 -23.35 -14.94 5.49
N GLN A 742 -22.68 -16.03 5.85
CA GLN A 742 -23.10 -16.89 6.96
C GLN A 742 -23.17 -16.13 8.29
N HIS A 743 -22.18 -15.25 8.56
CA HIS A 743 -22.17 -14.42 9.76
C HIS A 743 -23.33 -13.42 9.72
N ARG A 744 -23.53 -12.78 8.57
CA ARG A 744 -24.61 -11.80 8.33
C ARG A 744 -26.00 -12.39 8.58
N ILE A 745 -26.26 -13.55 7.97
CA ILE A 745 -27.54 -14.27 8.13
C ILE A 745 -27.75 -14.69 9.58
N LEU A 746 -26.72 -15.19 10.26
CA LEU A 746 -26.86 -15.59 11.66
C LEU A 746 -27.16 -14.38 12.57
N ILE A 747 -26.53 -13.23 12.34
CA ILE A 747 -26.83 -11.98 13.06
C ILE A 747 -28.32 -11.63 12.91
N GLU A 748 -28.85 -11.63 11.68
CA GLU A 748 -30.28 -11.37 11.42
C GLU A 748 -31.19 -12.41 12.09
N CYS A 749 -30.85 -13.70 11.99
CA CYS A 749 -31.65 -14.76 12.62
C CYS A 749 -31.65 -14.66 14.15
N CYS A 750 -30.52 -14.31 14.78
CA CYS A 750 -30.46 -14.10 16.22
C CYS A 750 -31.31 -12.90 16.65
N TRP A 751 -31.29 -11.81 15.88
CA TRP A 751 -32.16 -10.66 16.11
C TRP A 751 -33.64 -11.05 16.02
N HIS A 752 -34.06 -11.66 14.91
CA HIS A 752 -35.45 -12.08 14.71
C HIS A 752 -35.94 -13.10 15.75
N ALA A 753 -35.07 -14.00 16.21
CA ALA A 753 -35.43 -14.96 17.26
C ALA A 753 -35.71 -14.27 18.61
N LEU A 754 -34.99 -13.18 18.91
CA LEU A 754 -35.26 -12.35 20.10
C LEU A 754 -36.53 -11.53 19.93
N GLU A 755 -36.78 -10.97 18.75
CA GLU A 755 -38.02 -10.25 18.44
C GLU A 755 -39.25 -11.17 18.54
N ASP A 756 -39.17 -12.37 17.97
CA ASP A 756 -40.24 -13.38 18.06
C ASP A 756 -40.49 -13.81 19.51
N ALA A 757 -39.45 -13.87 20.34
CA ALA A 757 -39.56 -14.09 21.78
C ALA A 757 -40.05 -12.87 22.58
N GLY A 758 -40.18 -11.69 21.96
CA GLY A 758 -40.62 -10.45 22.61
C GLY A 758 -39.55 -9.71 23.42
N TYR A 759 -38.26 -9.96 23.16
CA TYR A 759 -37.15 -9.34 23.90
C TYR A 759 -36.38 -8.31 23.07
N ASN A 760 -36.16 -7.13 23.66
CA ASN A 760 -35.25 -6.13 23.12
C ASN A 760 -33.83 -6.34 23.69
N PRO A 761 -32.82 -6.67 22.87
CA PRO A 761 -31.45 -6.91 23.35
C PRO A 761 -30.82 -5.75 24.11
N ASP A 762 -31.16 -4.50 23.78
CA ASP A 762 -30.62 -3.32 24.48
C ASP A 762 -31.21 -3.14 25.89
N ALA A 763 -32.39 -3.70 26.14
CA ALA A 763 -33.10 -3.61 27.41
C ALA A 763 -32.92 -4.87 28.28
N MET A 764 -32.23 -5.91 27.78
CA MET A 764 -32.05 -7.15 28.53
C MET A 764 -31.09 -6.96 29.70
N SER A 765 -31.55 -7.35 30.89
CA SER A 765 -30.74 -7.34 32.12
C SER A 765 -30.16 -8.72 32.47
N VAL A 766 -30.57 -9.76 31.75
CA VAL A 766 -30.17 -11.15 32.00
C VAL A 766 -29.02 -11.59 31.09
N PRO A 767 -28.11 -12.45 31.57
CA PRO A 767 -27.06 -13.02 30.74
C PRO A 767 -27.66 -13.99 29.70
N VAL A 768 -27.59 -13.59 28.43
CA VAL A 768 -28.01 -14.42 27.28
C VAL A 768 -26.80 -15.14 26.69
N GLY A 769 -26.84 -16.46 26.64
CA GLY A 769 -25.83 -17.27 25.96
C GLY A 769 -26.10 -17.41 24.46
N LEU A 770 -25.06 -17.68 23.66
CA LEU A 770 -25.16 -17.98 22.24
C LEU A 770 -24.32 -19.20 21.86
N PHE A 771 -24.97 -20.17 21.22
CA PHE A 771 -24.38 -21.44 20.84
C PHE A 771 -24.72 -21.68 19.36
N ALA A 772 -23.75 -21.56 18.46
CA ALA A 772 -24.05 -21.66 17.03
C ALA A 772 -22.89 -22.24 16.22
N GLY A 773 -23.16 -22.67 15.00
CA GLY A 773 -22.12 -23.09 14.05
C GLY A 773 -22.39 -22.62 12.64
N CYS A 774 -21.34 -22.51 11.83
CA CYS A 774 -21.41 -22.23 10.40
C CYS A 774 -20.64 -23.25 9.57
N TYR A 775 -20.98 -23.40 8.30
CA TYR A 775 -20.22 -24.21 7.34
C TYR A 775 -18.86 -23.57 7.03
N MET A 776 -17.96 -24.30 6.35
CA MET A 776 -16.67 -23.73 5.96
C MET A 776 -16.81 -22.50 5.06
N ASP A 777 -15.96 -21.52 5.33
CA ASP A 777 -15.86 -20.31 4.52
C ASP A 777 -15.44 -20.66 3.09
N THR A 778 -16.40 -20.48 2.20
CA THR A 778 -16.21 -20.59 0.75
C THR A 778 -16.23 -19.21 0.09
N TYR A 779 -16.57 -18.16 0.83
CA TYR A 779 -16.66 -16.80 0.35
C TYR A 779 -15.28 -16.21 0.05
N VAL A 780 -14.32 -16.37 0.96
CA VAL A 780 -12.93 -15.91 0.73
C VAL A 780 -12.36 -16.59 -0.51
N LEU A 781 -12.49 -17.91 -0.61
CA LEU A 781 -11.93 -18.71 -1.70
C LEU A 781 -12.54 -18.36 -3.07
N ALA A 782 -13.85 -18.19 -3.13
CA ALA A 782 -14.55 -17.98 -4.39
C ALA A 782 -14.65 -16.53 -4.84
N SER A 783 -14.79 -15.58 -3.90
CA SER A 783 -15.18 -14.21 -4.20
C SER A 783 -14.10 -13.19 -3.87
N LEU A 784 -13.39 -13.34 -2.74
CA LEU A 784 -12.37 -12.36 -2.34
C LEU A 784 -11.03 -12.62 -3.02
N LEU A 785 -10.59 -13.88 -3.10
CA LEU A 785 -9.34 -14.27 -3.77
C LEU A 785 -9.41 -14.21 -5.31
N SER A 786 -10.58 -13.97 -5.89
CA SER A 786 -10.74 -13.76 -7.34
C SER A 786 -10.65 -12.27 -7.73
N ASN A 787 -10.54 -11.35 -6.76
CA ASN A 787 -10.39 -9.92 -6.99
C ASN A 787 -8.93 -9.46 -6.72
N PRO A 788 -8.15 -9.08 -7.75
CA PRO A 788 -6.74 -8.70 -7.62
C PRO A 788 -6.46 -7.57 -6.61
N ALA A 789 -7.40 -6.62 -6.44
CA ALA A 789 -7.27 -5.53 -5.49
C ALA A 789 -7.41 -6.00 -4.03
N LEU A 790 -8.26 -7.01 -3.79
CA LEU A 790 -8.46 -7.60 -2.47
C LEU A 790 -7.38 -8.66 -2.15
N ILE A 791 -6.84 -9.36 -3.16
CA ILE A 791 -5.67 -10.24 -2.99
C ILE A 791 -4.47 -9.44 -2.45
N HIS A 792 -4.24 -8.22 -2.92
CA HIS A 792 -3.17 -7.37 -2.39
C HIS A 792 -3.42 -6.93 -0.93
N SER A 793 -4.69 -6.79 -0.52
CA SER A 793 -5.07 -6.60 0.89
C SER A 793 -4.77 -7.85 1.70
N LEU A 794 -5.22 -9.03 1.22
CA LEU A 794 -5.16 -10.32 1.92
C LEU A 794 -3.78 -10.98 1.97
N ALA A 795 -2.94 -10.78 0.95
CA ALA A 795 -1.59 -11.37 0.89
C ALA A 795 -0.64 -10.77 1.93
N ASN A 796 -0.93 -9.57 2.42
CA ASN A 796 -0.25 -8.94 3.56
C ASN A 796 -0.95 -9.26 4.91
N SER A 797 -2.04 -10.05 4.91
CA SER A 797 -2.93 -10.22 6.06
C SER A 797 -2.69 -11.46 6.90
N PHE A 798 -1.90 -12.44 6.45
CA PHE A 798 -1.40 -13.47 7.37
C PHE A 798 -0.34 -12.83 8.29
N HIS A 799 -0.80 -12.30 9.43
CA HIS A 799 -0.06 -11.63 10.52
C HIS A 799 0.18 -10.10 10.44
N GLY A 800 -0.66 -9.29 9.76
CA GLY A 800 -0.53 -7.82 9.95
C GLY A 800 -1.34 -6.83 9.12
N GLY A 801 -2.13 -7.25 8.12
CA GLY A 801 -2.70 -6.32 7.12
C GLY A 801 -4.19 -5.95 7.27
N ASP A 802 -5.06 -6.93 7.51
CA ASP A 802 -6.52 -6.71 7.47
C ASP A 802 -7.27 -7.69 8.40
N LEU A 803 -7.10 -7.48 9.71
CA LEU A 803 -7.75 -8.27 10.76
C LEU A 803 -9.28 -8.35 10.58
N HIS A 804 -9.92 -7.36 9.97
CA HIS A 804 -11.36 -7.35 9.75
C HIS A 804 -11.81 -8.46 8.81
N CYS A 805 -11.04 -8.76 7.76
CA CYS A 805 -11.39 -9.86 6.86
C CYS A 805 -11.20 -11.22 7.53
N GLU A 806 -10.15 -11.41 8.32
CA GLU A 806 -9.94 -12.66 9.07
C GLU A 806 -11.08 -12.89 10.08
N LEU A 807 -11.35 -11.91 10.93
CA LEU A 807 -12.43 -11.99 11.93
C LEU A 807 -13.83 -12.10 11.30
N GLY A 808 -13.99 -11.63 10.07
CA GLY A 808 -15.27 -11.59 9.35
C GLY A 808 -15.63 -12.88 8.64
N ASN A 809 -14.67 -13.80 8.48
CA ASN A 809 -14.84 -15.02 7.70
C ASN A 809 -14.41 -16.30 8.44
N ASP A 810 -13.59 -16.19 9.48
CA ASP A 810 -13.26 -17.37 10.30
C ASP A 810 -14.43 -17.76 11.21
N LYS A 811 -14.71 -19.06 11.25
CA LYS A 811 -15.78 -19.70 12.03
C LYS A 811 -15.67 -19.38 13.52
N ASP A 812 -14.45 -19.26 14.04
CA ASP A 812 -14.17 -19.11 15.47
C ASP A 812 -14.81 -17.84 16.04
N TYR A 813 -15.09 -16.84 15.20
CA TYR A 813 -15.67 -15.56 15.60
C TYR A 813 -17.19 -15.46 15.41
N LEU A 814 -17.84 -16.50 14.86
CA LEU A 814 -19.27 -16.48 14.55
C LEU A 814 -20.14 -16.11 15.77
N ALA A 815 -20.06 -16.90 16.85
CA ALA A 815 -20.87 -16.67 18.04
C ALA A 815 -20.42 -15.41 18.80
N THR A 816 -19.12 -15.20 18.97
CA THR A 816 -18.59 -14.07 19.75
C THR A 816 -18.91 -12.72 19.10
N ARG A 817 -18.92 -12.63 17.76
CA ARG A 817 -19.31 -11.43 17.02
C ARG A 817 -20.79 -11.11 17.22
N VAL A 818 -21.68 -12.09 17.10
CA VAL A 818 -23.13 -11.87 17.33
C VAL A 818 -23.37 -11.43 18.77
N SER A 819 -22.75 -12.09 19.75
CA SER A 819 -22.85 -11.69 21.16
C SER A 819 -22.34 -10.27 21.40
N TYR A 820 -21.26 -9.87 20.73
CA TYR A 820 -20.75 -8.49 20.79
C TYR A 820 -21.75 -7.49 20.20
N LEU A 821 -22.29 -7.75 19.01
CA LEU A 821 -23.21 -6.84 18.32
C LEU A 821 -24.54 -6.67 19.05
N LEU A 822 -25.06 -7.76 19.65
CA LEU A 822 -26.35 -7.78 20.34
C LEU A 822 -26.21 -7.61 21.86
N ASN A 823 -25.03 -7.26 22.37
CA ASN A 823 -24.73 -7.09 23.80
C ASN A 823 -25.16 -8.30 24.67
N LEU A 824 -24.96 -9.52 24.16
CA LEU A 824 -25.27 -10.76 24.89
C LEU A 824 -24.11 -11.11 25.83
N ARG A 825 -24.40 -11.21 27.13
CA ARG A 825 -23.39 -11.33 28.20
C ARG A 825 -23.25 -12.73 28.81
N GLY A 826 -23.90 -13.73 28.24
CA GLY A 826 -23.74 -15.14 28.62
C GLY A 826 -22.61 -15.84 27.84
N PRO A 827 -22.48 -17.17 27.96
CA PRO A 827 -21.49 -17.95 27.22
C PRO A 827 -21.70 -17.82 25.70
N ALA A 828 -20.64 -17.54 24.95
CA ALA A 828 -20.67 -17.48 23.48
C ALA A 828 -19.74 -18.54 22.89
N MET A 829 -20.28 -19.53 22.20
CA MET A 829 -19.52 -20.67 21.70
C MET A 829 -19.87 -21.02 20.26
N THR A 830 -18.86 -20.99 19.39
CA THR A 830 -18.96 -21.63 18.07
C THR A 830 -18.77 -23.14 18.22
N ILE A 831 -19.72 -23.93 17.74
CA ILE A 831 -19.73 -25.40 17.82
C ILE A 831 -19.60 -25.98 16.41
N GLN A 832 -18.85 -27.07 16.27
CA GLN A 832 -18.59 -27.74 14.99
C GLN A 832 -18.61 -29.26 15.16
N THR A 833 -19.70 -29.91 14.73
CA THR A 833 -19.85 -31.37 14.75
C THR A 833 -20.41 -31.91 13.43
N ALA A 834 -20.11 -31.22 12.32
CA ALA A 834 -20.64 -31.50 10.99
C ALA A 834 -22.18 -31.43 10.96
N CYS A 835 -22.86 -32.46 10.46
CA CYS A 835 -24.30 -32.47 10.21
C CYS A 835 -25.18 -32.40 11.46
N SER A 836 -24.62 -32.53 12.66
CA SER A 836 -25.34 -32.45 13.94
C SER A 836 -25.11 -31.14 14.70
N THR A 837 -24.41 -30.18 14.09
CA THR A 837 -23.92 -28.98 14.78
C THR A 837 -25.04 -28.16 15.43
N SER A 838 -26.12 -27.87 14.70
CA SER A 838 -27.31 -27.17 15.19
C SER A 838 -27.89 -27.82 16.45
N LEU A 839 -28.10 -29.14 16.43
CA LEU A 839 -28.66 -29.89 17.56
C LEU A 839 -27.70 -29.99 18.75
N VAL A 840 -26.40 -30.14 18.52
CA VAL A 840 -25.39 -30.10 19.60
C VAL A 840 -25.34 -28.71 20.23
N ALA A 841 -25.48 -27.65 19.44
CA ALA A 841 -25.56 -26.29 19.94
C ALA A 841 -26.79 -26.06 20.82
N ILE A 842 -27.97 -26.58 20.41
CA ILE A 842 -29.18 -26.57 21.23
C ILE A 842 -28.97 -27.34 22.54
N ALA A 843 -28.42 -28.56 22.47
CA ALA A 843 -28.16 -29.37 23.67
C ALA A 843 -27.19 -28.68 24.65
N GLN A 844 -26.15 -28.02 24.14
CA GLN A 844 -25.20 -27.26 24.94
C GLN A 844 -25.85 -26.02 25.56
N ALA A 845 -26.72 -25.32 24.83
CA ALA A 845 -27.51 -24.20 25.34
C ALA A 845 -28.46 -24.64 26.47
N CYS A 846 -29.18 -25.75 26.27
CA CYS A 846 -30.03 -26.34 27.30
C CYS A 846 -29.21 -26.71 28.56
N GLN A 847 -28.03 -27.31 28.40
CA GLN A 847 -27.16 -27.64 29.52
C GLN A 847 -26.68 -26.38 30.27
N SER A 848 -26.34 -25.31 29.56
CA SER A 848 -25.94 -24.04 30.17
C SER A 848 -27.09 -23.36 30.93
N LEU A 849 -28.33 -23.46 30.43
CA LEU A 849 -29.53 -22.98 31.14
C LEU A 849 -29.81 -23.76 32.42
N VAL A 850 -29.74 -25.11 32.36
CA VAL A 850 -29.92 -25.99 33.52
C VAL A 850 -28.85 -25.74 34.58
N ASN A 851 -27.61 -25.48 34.15
CA ASN A 851 -26.50 -25.19 35.06
C ASN A 851 -26.47 -23.75 35.59
N GLY A 852 -27.41 -22.88 35.17
CA GLY A 852 -27.47 -21.48 35.58
C GLY A 852 -26.29 -20.63 35.07
N GLN A 853 -25.68 -21.02 33.95
CA GLN A 853 -24.62 -20.24 33.30
C GLN A 853 -25.19 -19.05 32.49
N CYS A 854 -26.47 -19.14 32.14
CA CYS A 854 -27.27 -18.11 31.50
C CYS A 854 -28.74 -18.30 31.91
N ASP A 855 -29.55 -17.25 31.72
CA ASP A 855 -30.99 -17.28 32.00
C ASP A 855 -31.83 -17.38 30.72
N MET A 856 -31.22 -17.03 29.59
CA MET A 856 -31.74 -17.25 28.25
C MET A 856 -30.58 -17.69 27.35
N ALA A 857 -30.88 -18.45 26.30
CA ALA A 857 -29.88 -18.83 25.32
C ALA A 857 -30.45 -18.78 23.89
N LEU A 858 -29.62 -18.34 22.95
CA LEU A 858 -29.84 -18.50 21.52
C LEU A 858 -29.03 -19.71 21.04
N ALA A 859 -29.65 -20.57 20.23
CA ALA A 859 -28.98 -21.74 19.70
C ALA A 859 -29.37 -22.03 18.25
N GLY A 860 -28.41 -22.43 17.41
CA GLY A 860 -28.72 -22.64 16.00
C GLY A 860 -27.53 -22.97 15.09
N GLY A 861 -27.73 -22.80 13.79
CA GLY A 861 -26.68 -23.00 12.79
C GLY A 861 -27.02 -22.37 11.45
N VAL A 862 -25.99 -22.16 10.63
CA VAL A 862 -26.09 -21.62 9.27
C VAL A 862 -25.21 -22.43 8.31
N THR A 863 -25.69 -22.64 7.08
CA THR A 863 -24.94 -23.26 6.00
C THR A 863 -25.19 -22.49 4.71
N LEU A 864 -24.11 -22.02 4.11
CA LEU A 864 -24.10 -21.40 2.79
C LEU A 864 -22.88 -21.86 2.01
N LYS A 865 -23.02 -22.10 0.70
CA LYS A 865 -21.94 -22.59 -0.16
C LYS A 865 -21.79 -21.65 -1.36
N LEU A 866 -20.72 -20.87 -1.37
CA LEU A 866 -20.43 -19.89 -2.42
C LEU A 866 -19.36 -20.40 -3.42
N PRO A 867 -19.52 -20.12 -4.73
CA PRO A 867 -20.74 -19.56 -5.32
C PRO A 867 -21.89 -20.59 -5.30
N GLN A 868 -23.13 -20.10 -5.21
CA GLN A 868 -24.33 -20.94 -5.31
C GLN A 868 -24.49 -21.54 -6.71
N ASN A 869 -25.42 -22.47 -6.88
CA ASN A 869 -25.83 -23.00 -8.20
C ASN A 869 -24.71 -23.68 -9.01
N ARG A 870 -23.75 -24.34 -8.36
CA ARG A 870 -22.71 -25.13 -9.07
C ARG A 870 -23.17 -26.54 -9.48
N GLY A 871 -24.26 -27.03 -8.90
CA GLY A 871 -24.59 -28.46 -8.92
C GLY A 871 -23.52 -29.30 -8.21
N TYR A 872 -23.48 -30.60 -8.50
CA TYR A 872 -22.45 -31.49 -7.98
C TYR A 872 -22.20 -32.67 -8.92
N LEU A 873 -21.01 -33.27 -8.82
CA LEU A 873 -20.67 -34.47 -9.57
C LEU A 873 -21.09 -35.70 -8.78
N TYR A 874 -21.87 -36.56 -9.45
CA TYR A 874 -22.15 -37.88 -8.94
C TYR A 874 -20.97 -38.83 -9.19
N ALA A 875 -20.66 -39.63 -8.17
CA ALA A 875 -19.73 -40.75 -8.25
C ALA A 875 -20.31 -41.94 -7.49
N ASP A 876 -20.14 -43.15 -8.05
CA ASP A 876 -20.56 -44.38 -7.40
C ASP A 876 -19.89 -44.52 -6.02
N GLY A 877 -20.69 -44.85 -5.01
CA GLY A 877 -20.25 -44.95 -3.61
C GLY A 877 -20.17 -43.61 -2.85
N GLY A 878 -20.47 -42.47 -3.51
CA GLY A 878 -20.63 -41.17 -2.85
C GLY A 878 -21.94 -41.02 -2.06
N MET A 879 -22.06 -39.93 -1.29
CA MET A 879 -23.25 -39.63 -0.49
C MET A 879 -24.36 -38.92 -1.27
N VAL A 880 -24.02 -38.32 -2.41
CA VAL A 880 -24.93 -37.45 -3.18
C VAL A 880 -25.78 -38.24 -4.17
N SER A 881 -27.01 -37.78 -4.38
CA SER A 881 -28.00 -38.44 -5.22
C SER A 881 -27.70 -38.29 -6.72
N PRO A 882 -27.71 -39.37 -7.51
CA PRO A 882 -27.46 -39.28 -8.96
C PRO A 882 -28.53 -38.53 -9.76
N ASP A 883 -29.71 -38.30 -9.20
CA ASP A 883 -30.83 -37.61 -9.88
C ASP A 883 -31.31 -36.36 -9.14
N GLY A 884 -30.51 -35.88 -8.17
CA GLY A 884 -30.84 -34.67 -7.43
C GLY A 884 -32.12 -34.73 -6.62
N THR A 885 -32.54 -35.92 -6.19
CA THR A 885 -33.70 -36.10 -5.33
C THR A 885 -33.32 -36.85 -4.06
N VAL A 886 -33.82 -36.40 -2.92
CA VAL A 886 -33.70 -37.09 -1.62
C VAL A 886 -34.96 -37.93 -1.40
N ARG A 887 -34.80 -39.25 -1.25
CA ARG A 887 -35.91 -40.20 -1.10
C ARG A 887 -35.79 -41.00 0.19
N THR A 888 -35.95 -40.31 1.30
CA THR A 888 -35.81 -40.89 2.64
C THR A 888 -36.73 -42.09 2.83
N PHE A 889 -36.17 -43.21 3.27
CA PHE A 889 -36.84 -44.51 3.51
C PHE A 889 -37.47 -45.19 2.29
N ASP A 890 -37.29 -44.64 1.08
CA ASP A 890 -37.80 -45.25 -0.16
C ASP A 890 -36.88 -46.37 -0.64
N ALA A 891 -37.44 -47.40 -1.26
CA ALA A 891 -36.64 -48.51 -1.84
C ALA A 891 -35.67 -48.05 -2.95
N LYS A 892 -35.88 -46.87 -3.54
CA LYS A 892 -35.04 -46.22 -4.55
C LYS A 892 -34.19 -45.08 -3.96
N ALA A 893 -33.97 -45.05 -2.65
CA ALA A 893 -33.02 -44.17 -1.99
C ALA A 893 -31.60 -44.38 -2.56
N ARG A 894 -30.96 -43.32 -3.05
CA ARG A 894 -29.64 -43.38 -3.73
C ARG A 894 -28.68 -42.26 -3.31
N GLY A 895 -28.99 -41.52 -2.26
CA GLY A 895 -28.15 -40.41 -1.78
C GLY A 895 -28.96 -39.18 -1.40
N THR A 896 -28.23 -38.16 -0.96
CA THR A 896 -28.76 -36.87 -0.50
C THR A 896 -28.48 -35.74 -1.49
N VAL A 897 -29.08 -34.57 -1.25
CA VAL A 897 -28.77 -33.31 -1.95
C VAL A 897 -28.40 -32.31 -0.88
N PHE A 898 -27.18 -31.79 -0.90
CA PHE A 898 -26.80 -30.74 0.05
C PHE A 898 -27.51 -29.43 -0.31
N GLY A 899 -28.00 -28.74 0.71
CA GLY A 899 -28.68 -27.46 0.60
C GLY A 899 -28.07 -26.41 1.51
N GLU A 900 -28.72 -25.25 1.55
CA GLU A 900 -28.32 -24.06 2.29
C GLU A 900 -29.47 -23.57 3.16
N GLY A 901 -29.17 -23.08 4.36
CA GLY A 901 -30.20 -22.67 5.30
C GLY A 901 -29.64 -22.14 6.60
N ALA A 902 -30.49 -21.50 7.39
CA ALA A 902 -30.19 -21.04 8.73
C ALA A 902 -31.40 -21.23 9.65
N GLY A 903 -31.14 -21.58 10.90
CA GLY A 903 -32.17 -21.70 11.94
C GLY A 903 -31.61 -21.35 13.31
N VAL A 904 -32.37 -20.58 14.09
CA VAL A 904 -32.04 -20.17 15.46
C VAL A 904 -33.29 -20.28 16.33
N VAL A 905 -33.10 -20.79 17.55
CA VAL A 905 -34.14 -20.84 18.59
C VAL A 905 -33.71 -20.03 19.80
N ALA A 906 -34.66 -19.33 20.41
CA ALA A 906 -34.52 -18.71 21.72
C ALA A 906 -35.07 -19.64 22.80
N LEU A 907 -34.27 -19.85 23.85
CA LEU A 907 -34.48 -20.87 24.88
C LEU A 907 -34.44 -20.26 26.27
N LYS A 908 -35.34 -20.70 27.15
CA LYS A 908 -35.35 -20.40 28.58
C LYS A 908 -35.72 -21.63 29.39
N ARG A 909 -35.39 -21.63 30.68
CA ARG A 909 -35.97 -22.61 31.61
C ARG A 909 -37.49 -22.45 31.61
N LEU A 910 -38.23 -23.56 31.57
CA LEU A 910 -39.69 -23.53 31.44
C LEU A 910 -40.37 -22.69 32.54
N ASP A 911 -39.93 -22.84 33.78
CA ASP A 911 -40.48 -22.09 34.92
C ASP A 911 -40.27 -20.58 34.78
N ASP A 912 -39.13 -20.16 34.21
CA ASP A 912 -38.84 -18.75 33.98
C ASP A 912 -39.63 -18.21 32.79
N ALA A 913 -39.80 -19.01 31.73
CA ALA A 913 -40.64 -18.63 30.59
C ALA A 913 -42.10 -18.39 31.01
N LEU A 914 -42.65 -19.31 31.82
CA LEU A 914 -44.00 -19.16 32.36
C LEU A 914 -44.12 -18.00 33.35
N ALA A 915 -43.09 -17.73 34.15
CA ALA A 915 -43.09 -16.62 35.10
C ALA A 915 -43.05 -15.26 34.40
N ASP A 916 -42.34 -15.17 33.28
CA ASP A 916 -42.18 -13.94 32.51
C ASP A 916 -43.31 -13.75 31.48
N GLY A 917 -44.17 -14.76 31.28
CA GLY A 917 -45.31 -14.71 30.38
C GLY A 917 -44.94 -14.87 28.90
N ASP A 918 -43.82 -15.57 28.63
CA ASP A 918 -43.35 -15.83 27.27
C ASP A 918 -44.29 -16.78 26.53
N ASP A 919 -44.38 -16.60 25.20
CA ASP A 919 -45.04 -17.57 24.34
C ASP A 919 -44.19 -18.84 24.21
N VAL A 920 -44.75 -20.00 24.59
CA VAL A 920 -44.03 -21.28 24.58
C VAL A 920 -44.46 -22.11 23.37
N TYR A 921 -43.61 -22.18 22.34
CA TYR A 921 -43.84 -23.00 21.14
C TYR A 921 -43.71 -24.50 21.42
N ALA A 922 -42.69 -24.88 22.18
CA ALA A 922 -42.39 -26.26 22.51
C ALA A 922 -41.59 -26.38 23.81
N VAL A 923 -41.53 -27.60 24.37
CA VAL A 923 -40.72 -27.90 25.55
C VAL A 923 -39.73 -29.02 25.22
N ILE A 924 -38.44 -28.69 25.27
CA ILE A 924 -37.35 -29.65 25.20
C ILE A 924 -37.28 -30.36 26.56
N SER A 925 -37.70 -31.62 26.57
CA SER A 925 -37.75 -32.43 27.80
C SER A 925 -36.45 -33.19 28.05
N GLY A 926 -35.61 -33.43 27.05
CA GLY A 926 -34.32 -34.10 27.24
C GLY A 926 -33.54 -34.23 25.94
N TRP A 927 -32.24 -34.47 26.05
CA TRP A 927 -31.30 -34.61 24.93
C TRP A 927 -30.26 -35.68 25.24
N GLY A 928 -29.63 -36.22 24.20
CA GLY A 928 -28.61 -37.27 24.31
C GLY A 928 -27.52 -37.09 23.26
N LEU A 929 -26.27 -37.06 23.69
CA LEU A 929 -25.09 -36.88 22.83
C LEU A 929 -24.07 -38.00 23.08
N ASN A 930 -23.50 -38.56 22.01
CA ASN A 930 -22.40 -39.52 22.10
C ASN A 930 -21.55 -39.52 20.81
N ASN A 931 -20.62 -40.46 20.71
CA ASN A 931 -19.86 -40.75 19.50
C ASN A 931 -19.84 -42.27 19.27
N ASP A 932 -19.97 -42.69 18.01
CA ASP A 932 -19.96 -44.12 17.64
C ASP A 932 -18.67 -44.86 18.02
N GLY A 933 -17.56 -44.13 18.20
CA GLY A 933 -16.24 -44.71 18.45
C GLY A 933 -15.71 -45.52 17.27
N ARG A 934 -14.77 -46.43 17.56
CA ARG A 934 -14.04 -47.20 16.54
C ARG A 934 -14.73 -48.49 16.09
N ALA A 935 -15.80 -48.91 16.76
CA ALA A 935 -16.45 -50.21 16.56
C ALA A 935 -17.45 -50.18 15.38
N LYS A 936 -16.99 -49.70 14.22
CA LYS A 936 -17.79 -49.50 13.01
C LYS A 936 -16.94 -49.76 11.76
N MET A 937 -17.59 -50.04 10.64
CA MET A 937 -16.93 -50.49 9.40
C MET A 937 -15.98 -49.46 8.76
N GLY A 938 -16.09 -48.19 9.13
CA GLY A 938 -15.23 -47.12 8.65
C GLY A 938 -15.52 -45.80 9.36
N TYR A 939 -14.62 -44.82 9.24
CA TYR A 939 -14.73 -43.53 9.94
C TYR A 939 -16.07 -42.82 9.69
N THR A 940 -16.54 -42.82 8.43
CA THR A 940 -17.80 -42.18 8.01
C THR A 940 -19.02 -43.10 8.09
N ALA A 941 -18.84 -44.38 8.43
CA ALA A 941 -19.97 -45.30 8.57
C ALA A 941 -20.75 -44.98 9.86
N PRO A 942 -22.09 -44.96 9.84
CA PRO A 942 -22.89 -44.84 11.06
C PRO A 942 -22.91 -46.17 11.84
N SER A 943 -23.23 -46.11 13.13
CA SER A 943 -23.38 -47.28 14.01
C SER A 943 -24.80 -47.38 14.57
N VAL A 944 -25.36 -48.60 14.55
CA VAL A 944 -26.65 -48.87 15.17
C VAL A 944 -26.58 -48.69 16.69
N GLU A 945 -25.52 -49.23 17.31
CA GLU A 945 -25.30 -49.15 18.75
C GLU A 945 -25.11 -47.70 19.21
N GLY A 946 -24.35 -46.90 18.46
CA GLY A 946 -24.14 -45.47 18.73
C GLY A 946 -25.44 -44.68 18.71
N GLN A 947 -26.21 -44.78 17.63
CA GLN A 947 -27.50 -44.08 17.51
C GLN A 947 -28.51 -44.53 18.58
N CYS A 948 -28.63 -45.84 18.81
CA CYS A 948 -29.48 -46.38 19.88
C CYS A 948 -29.10 -45.81 21.25
N GLY A 949 -27.80 -45.72 21.56
CA GLY A 949 -27.31 -45.14 22.82
C GLY A 949 -27.70 -43.67 22.99
N ALA A 950 -27.62 -42.85 21.93
CA ALA A 950 -28.01 -41.45 21.99
C ALA A 950 -29.53 -41.28 22.21
N ILE A 951 -30.34 -42.08 21.51
CA ILE A 951 -31.80 -42.09 21.65
C ILE A 951 -32.21 -42.47 23.08
N LEU A 952 -31.62 -43.54 23.63
CA LEU A 952 -31.89 -43.99 25.00
C LEU A 952 -31.46 -42.97 26.05
N ALA A 953 -30.32 -42.28 25.85
CA ALA A 953 -29.89 -41.19 26.72
C ALA A 953 -30.92 -40.04 26.74
N ALA A 954 -31.43 -39.64 25.56
CA ALA A 954 -32.45 -38.61 25.46
C ALA A 954 -33.77 -39.03 26.14
N HIS A 955 -34.25 -40.26 25.93
CA HIS A 955 -35.45 -40.78 26.61
C HIS A 955 -35.29 -40.86 28.12
N THR A 956 -34.12 -41.30 28.59
CA THR A 956 -33.82 -41.41 30.01
C THR A 956 -33.80 -40.04 30.66
N MET A 957 -33.18 -39.05 30.01
CA MET A 957 -33.18 -37.67 30.50
C MET A 957 -34.58 -37.08 30.55
N ALA A 958 -35.36 -37.27 29.47
CA ALA A 958 -36.73 -36.78 29.40
C ALA A 958 -37.72 -37.54 30.30
N ASN A 959 -37.31 -38.67 30.86
CA ASN A 959 -38.15 -39.59 31.64
C ASN A 959 -39.45 -39.97 30.91
N VAL A 960 -39.33 -40.31 29.62
CA VAL A 960 -40.46 -40.70 28.76
C VAL A 960 -40.30 -42.14 28.25
N SER A 961 -41.43 -42.84 28.14
CA SER A 961 -41.50 -44.15 27.47
C SER A 961 -41.58 -43.95 25.96
N ALA A 962 -41.02 -44.87 25.18
CA ALA A 962 -41.06 -44.74 23.71
C ALA A 962 -42.49 -44.75 23.15
N ASP A 963 -43.47 -45.36 23.84
CA ASP A 963 -44.86 -45.38 23.39
C ASP A 963 -45.64 -44.07 23.58
N SER A 964 -45.06 -43.07 24.27
CA SER A 964 -45.60 -41.71 24.30
C SER A 964 -45.12 -40.84 23.12
N ILE A 965 -44.27 -41.37 22.24
CA ILE A 965 -43.71 -40.63 21.10
C ILE A 965 -44.54 -40.92 19.86
N ASN A 966 -45.20 -39.89 19.33
CA ASN A 966 -46.08 -40.01 18.18
C ASN A 966 -45.40 -39.68 16.85
N TYR A 967 -44.28 -38.98 16.87
CA TYR A 967 -43.54 -38.56 15.69
C TYR A 967 -42.02 -38.56 15.93
N VAL A 968 -41.25 -38.98 14.94
CA VAL A 968 -39.78 -38.82 14.88
C VAL A 968 -39.42 -38.06 13.62
N GLU A 969 -38.82 -36.88 13.79
CA GLU A 969 -38.07 -36.19 12.74
C GLU A 969 -36.70 -36.86 12.63
N ALA A 970 -36.51 -37.66 11.58
CA ALA A 970 -35.30 -38.45 11.40
C ALA A 970 -34.20 -37.65 10.67
N HIS A 971 -32.94 -38.05 10.87
CA HIS A 971 -31.84 -37.56 10.09
C HIS A 971 -32.07 -37.87 8.60
N GLY A 972 -32.46 -39.09 8.25
CA GLY A 972 -33.20 -39.40 7.03
C GLY A 972 -32.55 -38.90 5.74
N THR A 973 -31.29 -39.26 5.51
CA THR A 973 -30.49 -38.70 4.40
C THR A 973 -30.87 -39.23 3.01
N GLY A 974 -31.72 -40.26 2.92
CA GLY A 974 -32.05 -40.89 1.65
C GLY A 974 -30.90 -41.76 1.12
N THR A 975 -30.02 -42.23 2.01
CA THR A 975 -28.88 -43.07 1.66
C THR A 975 -29.21 -44.55 1.86
N ALA A 976 -28.77 -45.40 0.93
CA ALA A 976 -29.07 -46.83 0.97
C ALA A 976 -28.53 -47.56 2.22
N LEU A 977 -27.50 -47.02 2.86
CA LEU A 977 -26.92 -47.56 4.09
C LEU A 977 -27.42 -46.85 5.36
N GLY A 978 -27.51 -45.52 5.35
CA GLY A 978 -27.86 -44.74 6.53
C GLY A 978 -29.30 -44.93 6.97
N ASP A 979 -30.24 -44.90 6.02
CA ASP A 979 -31.67 -44.99 6.32
C ASP A 979 -32.05 -46.32 7.03
N PRO A 980 -31.60 -47.52 6.57
CA PRO A 980 -31.84 -48.76 7.31
C PRO A 980 -31.20 -48.80 8.70
N ILE A 981 -30.01 -48.24 8.86
CA ILE A 981 -29.30 -48.19 10.17
C ILE A 981 -30.08 -47.33 11.16
N GLU A 982 -30.60 -46.19 10.72
CA GLU A 982 -31.41 -45.30 11.54
C GLU A 982 -32.71 -45.96 12.00
N ILE A 983 -33.41 -46.65 11.11
CA ILE A 983 -34.63 -47.39 11.44
C ILE A 983 -34.35 -48.54 12.41
N ASP A 984 -33.26 -49.31 12.21
CA ASP A 984 -32.88 -50.39 13.14
C ASP A 984 -32.53 -49.82 14.53
N SER A 985 -31.83 -48.70 14.58
CA SER A 985 -31.47 -48.01 15.82
C SER A 985 -32.69 -47.53 16.60
N LEU A 986 -33.61 -46.83 15.93
CA LEU A 986 -34.90 -46.41 16.50
C LEU A 986 -35.70 -47.60 17.00
N THR A 987 -35.77 -48.67 16.20
CA THR A 987 -36.48 -49.90 16.57
C THR A 987 -35.89 -50.52 17.82
N ARG A 988 -34.56 -50.69 17.90
CA ARG A 988 -33.89 -51.27 19.06
C ARG A 988 -34.06 -50.43 20.32
N ALA A 989 -33.98 -49.10 20.20
CA ALA A 989 -34.18 -48.20 21.33
C ALA A 989 -35.63 -48.24 21.84
N PHE A 990 -36.62 -48.18 20.93
CA PHE A 990 -38.03 -48.15 21.30
C PHE A 990 -38.47 -49.48 21.93
N ARG A 991 -37.93 -50.60 21.45
CA ARG A 991 -38.19 -51.95 22.01
C ARG A 991 -37.72 -52.14 23.44
N GLN A 992 -36.89 -51.24 23.98
CA GLN A 992 -36.51 -51.30 25.40
C GLN A 992 -37.67 -50.97 26.35
N THR A 993 -38.67 -50.21 25.88
CA THR A 993 -39.76 -49.71 26.75
C THR A 993 -41.16 -50.07 26.26
N THR A 994 -41.32 -50.51 25.00
CA THR A 994 -42.64 -50.90 24.47
C THR A 994 -42.62 -52.01 23.43
N ASP A 995 -43.67 -52.85 23.48
CA ASP A 995 -43.95 -53.87 22.47
C ASP A 995 -44.89 -53.40 21.35
N LYS A 996 -45.42 -52.17 21.43
CA LYS A 996 -46.32 -51.64 20.40
C LYS A 996 -45.64 -51.57 19.01
N ARG A 997 -46.45 -51.60 17.97
CA ARG A 997 -46.03 -51.52 16.56
C ARG A 997 -46.88 -50.47 15.85
N GLN A 998 -46.30 -49.82 14.84
CA GLN A 998 -47.00 -48.87 13.96
C GLN A 998 -47.74 -47.74 14.71
N PHE A 999 -47.17 -47.26 15.83
CA PHE A 999 -47.79 -46.22 16.66
C PHE A 999 -47.11 -44.84 16.52
N CYS A 1000 -45.90 -44.80 15.97
CA CYS A 1000 -45.09 -43.59 15.81
C CYS A 1000 -44.93 -43.30 14.32
N ALA A 1001 -45.29 -42.09 13.89
CA ALA A 1001 -44.99 -41.61 12.56
C ALA A 1001 -43.51 -41.23 12.46
N ILE A 1002 -42.95 -41.31 11.25
CA ILE A 1002 -41.57 -40.93 10.99
C ILE A 1002 -41.51 -40.13 9.69
N GLY A 1003 -40.70 -39.08 9.68
CA GLY A 1003 -40.54 -38.19 8.53
C GLY A 1003 -39.12 -37.62 8.44
N SER A 1004 -38.86 -36.90 7.35
CA SER A 1004 -37.65 -36.10 7.21
C SER A 1004 -37.85 -34.90 6.29
N LEU A 1005 -37.51 -33.71 6.79
CA LEU A 1005 -37.55 -32.44 6.06
C LEU A 1005 -36.57 -32.41 4.88
N LYS A 1006 -35.55 -33.27 4.86
CA LYS A 1006 -34.53 -33.30 3.80
C LYS A 1006 -35.09 -33.66 2.43
N THR A 1007 -36.25 -34.29 2.38
CA THR A 1007 -36.99 -34.55 1.14
C THR A 1007 -37.52 -33.26 0.48
N ASN A 1008 -37.77 -32.22 1.28
CA ASN A 1008 -38.27 -30.93 0.82
C ASN A 1008 -37.14 -29.95 0.53
N ILE A 1009 -36.17 -29.81 1.45
CA ILE A 1009 -35.16 -28.72 1.41
C ILE A 1009 -33.72 -29.20 1.22
N GLY A 1010 -33.52 -30.51 1.04
CA GLY A 1010 -32.18 -31.10 1.03
C GLY A 1010 -31.53 -31.14 2.42
N HIS A 1011 -30.26 -31.51 2.45
CA HIS A 1011 -29.45 -31.59 3.66
C HIS A 1011 -28.72 -30.27 3.90
N LEU A 1012 -29.19 -29.50 4.88
CA LEU A 1012 -28.63 -28.18 5.24
C LEU A 1012 -27.34 -28.22 6.06
N ASP A 1013 -26.57 -29.32 5.94
CA ASP A 1013 -25.28 -29.51 6.60
C ASP A 1013 -25.27 -29.13 8.11
N VAL A 1014 -24.58 -28.06 8.49
CA VAL A 1014 -24.44 -27.56 9.88
C VAL A 1014 -25.77 -27.07 10.46
N ALA A 1015 -26.70 -26.62 9.60
CA ALA A 1015 -28.01 -26.09 9.98
C ALA A 1015 -29.16 -27.13 9.87
N ALA A 1016 -28.81 -28.41 9.68
CA ALA A 1016 -29.76 -29.49 9.42
C ALA A 1016 -30.61 -29.92 10.62
#